data_AF-A0A226N514-F1
#
_entry.id   AF-A0A226N514-F1
#
_cell.length_a   1.000
_cell.length_b   1.000
_cell.length_c   1.000
_cell.angle_alpha   90.00
_cell.angle_beta   90.00
_cell.angle_gamma   90.00
#
_symmetry.space_group_name_H-M   'P 1'
#
loop_
_entity.id
_entity.type
_entity.pdbx_description
1 polymer ?
#
loop_
_entity_poly.entity_id
_entity_poly.type
_entity_poly.pdbx_seq_one_letter_code
_entity_poly.pdbx_strand_id
1 'polypeptide(L)'
;MVVLPKRRTSDDCTVPGLSSSFQEVPVLVCYLSTSFAVQKRYLLPLSRDSQRARELKMALLAFYSIWAILMELAVAFGPVPRITWEHREVQLIHFHEPEVSNYSTLLLSEDRDVLYVGAREVIFALNAMNIAEKQHELHWKVTEDKRTKCAVKGKSEQTECRNYVRVLQQLNDTFLYVCGNAFQPTCDYLNLISFELGGKNEDGKGRCPFDPAQSYTSVMVDEELYSGTSYNFLGSEPIISRNSHQSPLRTEYAIPWLNEPNFVFADVVRADENSTDGEDDKIYFFFTEVSVEYEFVGKLMIPRIARVCKSPTLKEPVIYGVFTPQLNNVGLSAVCAYNLSTVEEVFSKGKYMQSATVEQSHTKWVRYNGEIPNPRPGACINNEARGLNYMTSLNLPDKTLQFVKDHPLMDDSVTPVGDRPRLVKRDVKYTQIVVDRVRALNGTIYDVMFISTDQGALHKAISYENGMHIIEETQLFPNFEPVQTLLLSSKKSRRYLYAGSNSGVVQSPVAFCDKYTTCVDCVLARDPYCAWKPLEGSCVDIFQESETERNWIQNIGGDASSCSGLHSLMKLYGLDQTGIVADTLHVYFGVPDKVVWKFRDDVLRVESPKYRLLEKALLIFNLSEGDSGVYQCLSEEKVKNKKFSQVLAKHVLELKKHTTASPTAAAVPVRGATSNIELFNSLPDTVPEKTMFLKSNDNFLLMFLFLFFFSVKETLVEQGSVSHQSGEQPKPAHDTGYETEPDCGNGQLQARDVQAPREAKDKPFDVKCELKYADSDVEGD
;
A
#
# COMPACT_ATOMS: atom_id res chain seq x y z
N MET A 1 -5.48 -5.48 -2.08
CA MET A 1 -5.02 -6.70 -2.79
C MET A 1 -5.70 -6.71 -4.15
N VAL A 2 -5.19 -7.46 -5.14
CA VAL A 2 -5.79 -7.57 -6.49
C VAL A 2 -5.73 -9.01 -6.98
N VAL A 3 -6.75 -9.44 -7.73
CA VAL A 3 -6.87 -10.76 -8.35
C VAL A 3 -6.68 -10.61 -9.87
N LEU A 4 -5.77 -11.38 -10.48
CA LEU A 4 -5.48 -11.30 -11.93
C LEU A 4 -5.96 -12.53 -12.69
N PRO A 5 -6.86 -12.41 -13.67
CA PRO A 5 -7.29 -13.52 -14.51
C PRO A 5 -6.21 -13.96 -15.52
N LYS A 6 -6.22 -15.24 -15.91
CA LYS A 6 -5.28 -15.84 -16.88
C LYS A 6 -5.88 -15.80 -18.30
N ARG A 7 -5.35 -14.93 -19.19
CA ARG A 7 -5.78 -14.89 -20.61
C ARG A 7 -5.40 -16.18 -21.35
N ARG A 8 -6.29 -16.62 -22.24
CA ARG A 8 -6.12 -17.80 -23.12
C ARG A 8 -4.94 -17.57 -24.07
N THR A 9 -3.97 -18.49 -24.05
CA THR A 9 -3.01 -18.67 -25.14
C THR A 9 -3.17 -20.10 -25.64
N SER A 10 -3.37 -20.27 -26.95
CA SER A 10 -3.05 -21.55 -27.59
C SER A 10 -1.53 -21.76 -27.55
N ASP A 11 -1.10 -22.94 -28.00
CA ASP A 11 0.29 -23.31 -28.25
C ASP A 11 1.03 -23.86 -27.02
N ASP A 12 0.53 -24.99 -26.51
CA ASP A 12 1.37 -25.94 -25.77
C ASP A 12 2.44 -26.50 -26.71
N CYS A 13 3.71 -26.19 -26.43
CA CYS A 13 4.87 -26.85 -27.04
C CYS A 13 5.72 -27.48 -25.94
N THR A 14 5.52 -28.78 -25.75
CA THR A 14 6.30 -29.62 -24.83
C THR A 14 7.77 -29.72 -25.24
N VAL A 15 8.69 -29.50 -24.31
CA VAL A 15 10.11 -29.91 -24.42
C VAL A 15 10.53 -30.56 -23.09
N PRO A 16 11.19 -31.74 -23.09
CA PRO A 16 11.40 -32.53 -21.88
C PRO A 16 12.74 -32.28 -21.16
N GLY A 17 12.71 -32.44 -19.84
CA GLY A 17 13.75 -33.07 -19.01
C GLY A 17 15.19 -32.51 -19.00
N LEU A 18 15.62 -32.00 -17.85
CA LEU A 18 17.03 -32.04 -17.44
C LEU A 18 17.17 -32.14 -15.90
N SER A 19 18.21 -32.84 -15.46
CA SER A 19 18.39 -33.36 -14.11
C SER A 19 19.13 -32.43 -13.15
N SER A 20 18.79 -32.55 -11.87
CA SER A 20 19.56 -32.20 -10.66
C SER A 20 21.04 -31.76 -10.82
N SER A 21 21.42 -30.63 -10.22
CA SER A 21 22.19 -30.60 -8.94
C SER A 21 22.73 -29.20 -8.56
N PHE A 22 23.08 -29.06 -7.27
CA PHE A 22 23.94 -28.03 -6.63
C PHE A 22 23.44 -26.58 -6.33
N GLN A 23 23.17 -26.40 -5.02
CA GLN A 23 23.90 -25.52 -4.08
C GLN A 23 23.40 -24.08 -3.70
N GLU A 24 22.80 -24.03 -2.50
CA GLU A 24 22.95 -23.07 -1.38
C GLU A 24 22.58 -21.55 -1.49
N VAL A 25 21.44 -21.21 -0.87
CA VAL A 25 21.23 -20.13 0.18
C VAL A 25 21.30 -18.64 -0.27
N PRO A 26 20.58 -17.67 0.38
CA PRO A 26 19.57 -17.72 1.48
C PRO A 26 18.14 -17.33 1.00
N VAL A 27 17.01 -17.62 1.67
CA VAL A 27 16.65 -18.00 3.06
C VAL A 27 16.90 -16.92 4.13
N LEU A 28 16.10 -15.85 4.11
CA LEU A 28 16.00 -14.87 5.21
C LEU A 28 14.59 -14.77 5.83
N VAL A 29 13.54 -15.25 5.16
CA VAL A 29 12.15 -15.19 5.66
C VAL A 29 11.81 -16.33 6.64
N CYS A 30 12.49 -17.48 6.54
CA CYS A 30 12.31 -18.60 7.48
C CYS A 30 13.07 -18.43 8.81
N TYR A 31 13.98 -17.45 8.94
CA TYR A 31 14.82 -17.34 10.14
C TYR A 31 14.08 -16.79 11.37
N LEU A 32 13.02 -16.00 11.17
CA LEU A 32 12.20 -15.49 12.27
C LEU A 32 11.32 -16.57 12.91
N SER A 33 10.90 -17.61 12.18
CA SER A 33 10.19 -18.76 12.79
C SER A 33 11.16 -19.77 13.43
N THR A 34 12.34 -19.98 12.85
CA THR A 34 13.31 -20.95 13.41
C THR A 34 14.08 -20.44 14.62
N SER A 35 14.35 -19.13 14.76
CA SER A 35 14.98 -18.59 15.99
C SER A 35 14.14 -18.87 17.24
N PHE A 36 12.82 -18.67 17.18
CA PHE A 36 11.92 -19.01 18.30
C PHE A 36 11.83 -20.53 18.56
N ALA A 37 11.99 -21.37 17.53
CA ALA A 37 12.04 -22.82 17.70
C ALA A 37 13.35 -23.29 18.39
N VAL A 38 14.49 -22.66 18.10
CA VAL A 38 15.79 -22.97 18.74
C VAL A 38 15.81 -22.49 20.20
N GLN A 39 15.18 -21.35 20.49
CA GLN A 39 15.08 -20.81 21.85
C GLN A 39 14.28 -21.72 22.80
N LYS A 40 13.48 -22.65 22.25
CA LYS A 40 12.66 -23.62 23.00
C LYS A 40 13.39 -24.92 23.41
N ARG A 41 14.68 -25.10 23.07
CA ARG A 41 15.45 -26.34 23.37
C ARG A 41 16.70 -26.18 24.26
N TYR A 42 17.05 -24.97 24.71
CA TYR A 42 18.26 -24.72 25.53
C TYR A 42 17.98 -24.02 26.86
N LEU A 43 16.86 -24.34 27.52
CA LEU A 43 16.56 -23.96 28.90
C LEU A 43 16.34 -25.21 29.77
N LEU A 44 17.42 -25.97 29.96
CA LEU A 44 17.53 -26.90 31.10
C LEU A 44 17.89 -26.10 32.37
N PRO A 45 17.32 -26.43 33.54
CA PRO A 45 17.67 -25.78 34.80
C PRO A 45 19.01 -26.30 35.31
N LEU A 46 20.11 -25.74 34.84
CA LEU A 46 21.42 -25.95 35.46
C LEU A 46 21.51 -25.14 36.77
N SER A 47 22.01 -25.80 37.82
CA SER A 47 22.07 -25.25 39.18
C SER A 47 22.95 -23.99 39.28
N ARG A 48 22.78 -23.25 40.38
CA ARG A 48 23.66 -22.14 40.77
C ARG A 48 25.15 -22.56 40.75
N ASP A 49 25.98 -21.54 40.59
CA ASP A 49 27.44 -21.52 40.72
C ASP A 49 28.27 -22.13 39.58
N SER A 50 28.39 -21.35 38.50
CA SER A 50 29.64 -21.29 37.72
C SER A 50 29.83 -19.94 37.04
N GLN A 51 30.90 -19.22 37.41
CA GLN A 51 31.27 -17.94 36.81
C GLN A 51 31.52 -18.05 35.30
N ARG A 52 32.04 -19.19 34.83
CA ARG A 52 32.18 -19.53 33.41
C ARG A 52 30.88 -19.50 32.61
N ALA A 53 29.74 -19.85 33.22
CA ALA A 53 28.45 -19.84 32.54
C ALA A 53 27.92 -18.42 32.26
N ARG A 54 28.33 -17.42 33.08
CA ARG A 54 28.04 -16.00 32.83
C ARG A 54 28.91 -15.46 31.70
N GLU A 55 30.22 -15.73 31.71
CA GLU A 55 31.12 -15.31 30.64
C GLU A 55 30.76 -15.93 29.28
N LEU A 56 30.39 -17.22 29.24
CA LEU A 56 29.98 -17.88 27.99
C LEU A 56 28.70 -17.25 27.41
N LYS A 57 27.73 -16.86 28.26
CA LYS A 57 26.52 -16.13 27.83
C LYS A 57 26.86 -14.73 27.30
N MET A 58 27.75 -13.99 27.96
CA MET A 58 28.20 -12.68 27.49
C MET A 58 28.94 -12.75 26.16
N ALA A 59 29.82 -13.75 25.98
CA ALA A 59 30.54 -13.98 24.73
C ALA A 59 29.58 -14.35 23.58
N LEU A 60 28.58 -15.21 23.83
CA LEU A 60 27.55 -15.53 22.84
C LEU A 60 26.70 -14.31 22.48
N LEU A 61 26.24 -13.53 23.45
CA LEU A 61 25.47 -12.30 23.20
C LEU A 61 26.26 -11.27 22.40
N ALA A 62 27.54 -11.05 22.73
CA ALA A 62 28.44 -10.19 21.98
C ALA A 62 28.70 -10.70 20.56
N PHE A 63 28.85 -12.02 20.38
CA PHE A 63 28.99 -12.62 19.05
C PHE A 63 27.72 -12.42 18.21
N TYR A 64 26.54 -12.66 18.77
CA TYR A 64 25.28 -12.45 18.06
C TYR A 64 25.01 -10.98 17.72
N SER A 65 25.38 -10.03 18.58
CA SER A 65 25.21 -8.60 18.26
C SER A 65 26.25 -8.10 17.25
N ILE A 66 27.51 -8.53 17.31
CA ILE A 66 28.51 -8.25 16.27
C ILE A 66 28.12 -8.90 14.94
N TRP A 67 27.57 -10.13 14.96
CA TRP A 67 27.09 -10.82 13.76
C TRP A 67 25.81 -10.16 13.20
N ALA A 68 24.94 -9.62 14.06
CA ALA A 68 23.80 -8.80 13.64
C ALA A 68 24.25 -7.49 12.99
N ILE A 69 25.24 -6.78 13.54
CA ILE A 69 25.81 -5.55 12.95
C ILE A 69 26.48 -5.85 11.59
N LEU A 70 27.22 -6.96 11.49
CA LEU A 70 27.80 -7.43 10.23
C LEU A 70 26.73 -7.84 9.21
N MET A 71 25.62 -8.41 9.66
CA MET A 71 24.45 -8.69 8.80
C MET A 71 23.71 -7.42 8.40
N GLU A 72 23.55 -6.42 9.26
CA GLU A 72 22.92 -5.14 8.91
C GLU A 72 23.71 -4.38 7.84
N LEU A 73 25.05 -4.44 7.90
CA LEU A 73 25.93 -3.95 6.84
C LEU A 73 25.89 -4.81 5.55
N ALA A 74 25.47 -6.07 5.64
CA ALA A 74 25.40 -7.01 4.50
C ALA A 74 24.01 -7.12 3.85
N VAL A 75 22.92 -6.75 4.53
CA VAL A 75 21.59 -6.61 3.91
C VAL A 75 21.54 -5.29 3.14
N ALA A 76 22.25 -5.28 2.01
CA ALA A 76 22.24 -4.21 1.04
C ALA A 76 20.80 -3.85 0.66
N PHE A 77 20.56 -2.54 0.60
CA PHE A 77 19.33 -1.85 0.20
C PHE A 77 18.49 -2.65 -0.82
N GLY A 78 17.20 -2.86 -0.50
CA GLY A 78 16.23 -3.34 -1.47
C GLY A 78 16.18 -2.42 -2.70
N PRO A 79 15.80 -2.92 -3.89
CA PRO A 79 16.00 -2.23 -5.15
C PRO A 79 15.47 -0.80 -5.12
N VAL A 80 16.36 0.15 -5.44
CA VAL A 80 16.02 1.57 -5.65
C VAL A 80 15.34 1.68 -7.03
N PRO A 81 14.33 2.55 -7.22
CA PRO A 81 13.82 2.87 -8.56
C PRO A 81 14.96 3.28 -9.49
N ARG A 82 15.04 2.70 -10.70
CA ARG A 82 16.10 3.07 -11.67
C ARG A 82 16.03 4.55 -12.06
N ILE A 83 14.80 5.09 -12.14
CA ILE A 83 14.49 6.49 -12.41
C ILE A 83 13.38 6.92 -11.43
N THR A 84 13.46 8.16 -10.94
CA THR A 84 12.32 8.86 -10.33
C THR A 84 11.92 10.00 -11.25
N TRP A 85 10.65 10.07 -11.62
CA TRP A 85 10.03 11.14 -12.40
C TRP A 85 9.40 12.16 -11.46
N GLU A 86 9.88 13.40 -11.54
CA GLU A 86 9.19 14.50 -10.86
C GLU A 86 7.85 14.79 -11.52
N HIS A 87 6.90 15.27 -10.70
CA HIS A 87 5.55 15.62 -11.11
C HIS A 87 5.47 16.54 -12.35
N ARG A 88 6.50 17.37 -12.57
CA ARG A 88 6.57 18.35 -13.66
C ARG A 88 7.20 17.82 -14.94
N GLU A 89 7.88 16.66 -14.88
CA GLU A 89 8.61 16.08 -16.02
C GLU A 89 7.71 15.21 -16.91
N VAL A 90 6.67 14.62 -16.31
CA VAL A 90 5.73 13.70 -16.95
C VAL A 90 4.36 14.35 -17.17
N GLN A 91 3.65 13.92 -18.21
CA GLN A 91 2.29 14.39 -18.48
C GLN A 91 1.29 13.55 -17.68
N LEU A 92 0.87 14.09 -16.53
CA LEU A 92 -0.21 13.56 -15.71
C LEU A 92 -1.46 14.42 -15.89
N ILE A 93 -2.63 13.79 -15.92
CA ILE A 93 -3.92 14.49 -16.00
C ILE A 93 -4.56 14.46 -14.60
N HIS A 94 -5.08 15.60 -14.18
CA HIS A 94 -5.61 15.80 -12.83
C HIS A 94 -7.08 16.15 -12.84
N PHE A 95 -7.82 15.60 -11.89
CA PHE A 95 -9.17 16.02 -11.55
C PHE A 95 -9.26 16.37 -10.07
N HIS A 96 -9.77 17.55 -9.77
CA HIS A 96 -10.23 17.94 -8.44
C HIS A 96 -11.31 19.03 -8.59
N GLU A 97 -12.18 19.13 -7.60
CA GLU A 97 -13.21 20.16 -7.49
C GLU A 97 -12.96 20.95 -6.18
N PRO A 98 -13.13 22.29 -6.14
CA PRO A 98 -12.99 23.07 -4.92
C PRO A 98 -13.92 22.58 -3.80
N GLU A 99 -13.48 22.69 -2.54
CA GLU A 99 -14.21 22.27 -1.32
C GLU A 99 -14.50 20.76 -1.16
N VAL A 100 -14.32 19.98 -2.23
CA VAL A 100 -14.45 18.52 -2.26
C VAL A 100 -13.13 17.84 -1.88
N SER A 101 -13.22 16.70 -1.20
CA SER A 101 -12.07 15.89 -0.78
C SER A 101 -12.45 14.40 -0.68
N ASN A 102 -11.44 13.56 -0.41
CA ASN A 102 -11.58 12.12 -0.16
C ASN A 102 -12.12 11.33 -1.37
N TYR A 103 -11.49 11.50 -2.53
CA TYR A 103 -11.74 10.81 -3.79
C TYR A 103 -11.28 9.34 -3.70
N SER A 104 -11.99 8.58 -2.85
CA SER A 104 -11.54 7.31 -2.27
C SER A 104 -12.19 6.08 -2.91
N THR A 105 -13.23 6.28 -3.72
CA THR A 105 -13.94 5.21 -4.42
C THR A 105 -13.94 5.50 -5.92
N LEU A 106 -13.42 4.57 -6.72
CA LEU A 106 -13.33 4.67 -8.19
C LEU A 106 -14.00 3.47 -8.84
N LEU A 107 -14.78 3.70 -9.90
CA LEU A 107 -15.39 2.66 -10.74
C LEU A 107 -15.24 3.06 -12.22
N LEU A 108 -14.60 2.21 -13.03
CA LEU A 108 -14.36 2.44 -14.44
C LEU A 108 -15.36 1.65 -15.31
N SER A 109 -16.07 2.33 -16.19
CA SER A 109 -16.89 1.76 -17.26
C SER A 109 -16.14 1.90 -18.58
N GLU A 110 -15.47 0.83 -19.01
CA GLU A 110 -14.65 0.80 -20.24
C GLU A 110 -15.48 0.80 -21.53
N ASP A 111 -16.74 0.38 -21.42
CA ASP A 111 -17.77 0.37 -22.46
C ASP A 111 -18.27 1.78 -22.79
N ARG A 112 -18.33 2.68 -21.79
CA ARG A 112 -18.81 4.07 -21.94
C ARG A 112 -17.69 5.10 -21.98
N ASP A 113 -16.45 4.67 -21.73
CA ASP A 113 -15.30 5.55 -21.49
C ASP A 113 -15.55 6.55 -20.34
N VAL A 114 -16.16 6.08 -19.26
CA VAL A 114 -16.50 6.88 -18.06
C VAL A 114 -15.79 6.34 -16.83
N LEU A 115 -15.14 7.24 -16.08
CA LEU A 115 -14.66 7.00 -14.72
C LEU A 115 -15.63 7.64 -13.73
N TYR A 116 -16.33 6.82 -12.95
CA TYR A 116 -17.15 7.29 -11.84
C TYR A 116 -16.29 7.43 -10.58
N VAL A 117 -16.45 8.56 -9.88
CA VAL A 117 -15.65 8.91 -8.70
C VAL A 117 -16.56 9.25 -7.53
N GLY A 118 -16.50 8.44 -6.47
CA GLY A 118 -17.14 8.70 -5.18
C GLY A 118 -16.21 9.47 -4.26
N ALA A 119 -16.65 10.65 -3.82
CA ALA A 119 -15.91 11.53 -2.92
C ALA A 119 -16.76 11.93 -1.70
N ARG A 120 -16.30 12.92 -0.92
CA ARG A 120 -17.07 13.50 0.19
C ARG A 120 -18.20 14.40 -0.35
N GLU A 121 -19.43 13.98 -0.08
CA GLU A 121 -20.72 14.62 -0.41
C GLU A 121 -21.03 14.77 -1.91
N VAL A 122 -20.30 14.07 -2.79
CA VAL A 122 -20.48 14.17 -4.24
C VAL A 122 -20.04 12.88 -4.97
N ILE A 123 -20.72 12.61 -6.09
CA ILE A 123 -20.35 11.59 -7.08
C ILE A 123 -20.11 12.32 -8.41
N PHE A 124 -19.03 11.97 -9.12
CA PHE A 124 -18.72 12.50 -10.45
C PHE A 124 -18.77 11.40 -11.50
N ALA A 125 -19.06 11.79 -12.75
CA ALA A 125 -18.72 11.04 -13.96
C ALA A 125 -17.70 11.87 -14.75
N LEU A 126 -16.53 11.28 -15.02
CA LEU A 126 -15.42 11.90 -15.74
C LEU A 126 -15.16 11.13 -17.04
N ASN A 127 -14.68 11.81 -18.08
CA ASN A 127 -14.17 11.12 -19.27
C ASN A 127 -12.94 10.28 -18.89
N ALA A 128 -13.00 8.96 -19.06
CA ALA A 128 -11.89 8.07 -18.74
C ALA A 128 -10.63 8.35 -19.58
N MET A 129 -10.79 8.86 -20.81
CA MET A 129 -9.67 9.21 -21.67
C MET A 129 -8.95 10.51 -21.24
N ASN A 130 -9.66 11.41 -20.56
CA ASN A 130 -9.13 12.68 -20.04
C ASN A 130 -9.91 13.10 -18.79
N ILE A 131 -9.47 12.69 -17.60
CA ILE A 131 -10.26 12.88 -16.37
C ILE A 131 -10.50 14.35 -15.98
N ALA A 132 -9.78 15.31 -16.58
CA ALA A 132 -10.05 16.74 -16.43
C ALA A 132 -11.41 17.16 -17.03
N GLU A 133 -11.99 16.36 -17.93
CA GLU A 133 -13.31 16.56 -18.51
C GLU A 133 -14.40 15.94 -17.60
N LYS A 134 -14.93 16.77 -16.69
CA LYS A 134 -16.13 16.46 -15.90
C LYS A 134 -17.36 16.39 -16.82
N GLN A 135 -18.00 15.23 -16.89
CA GLN A 135 -19.23 15.03 -17.67
C GLN A 135 -20.48 15.34 -16.83
N HIS A 136 -20.54 14.77 -15.61
CA HIS A 136 -21.66 14.98 -14.68
C HIS A 136 -21.17 15.05 -13.23
N GLU A 137 -21.97 15.70 -12.38
CA GLU A 137 -21.78 15.73 -10.93
C GLU A 137 -23.12 15.62 -10.21
N LEU A 138 -23.09 15.02 -9.03
CA LEU A 138 -24.26 14.78 -8.20
C LEU A 138 -23.89 14.98 -6.73
N HIS A 139 -24.44 16.03 -6.10
CA HIS A 139 -24.26 16.26 -4.67
C HIS A 139 -25.19 15.38 -3.83
N TRP A 140 -24.61 14.65 -2.89
CA TRP A 140 -25.32 13.83 -1.91
C TRP A 140 -24.92 14.25 -0.49
N LYS A 141 -25.25 15.51 -0.15
CA LYS A 141 -24.90 16.17 1.13
C LYS A 141 -25.76 15.66 2.29
N VAL A 142 -25.20 15.69 3.51
CA VAL A 142 -25.97 15.40 4.73
C VAL A 142 -26.85 16.60 5.08
N THR A 143 -28.10 16.38 5.50
CA THR A 143 -28.99 17.46 5.95
C THR A 143 -28.50 18.08 7.26
N GLU A 144 -28.73 19.39 7.46
CA GLU A 144 -28.32 20.15 8.64
C GLU A 144 -28.74 19.48 9.97
N ASP A 145 -29.95 18.92 10.00
CA ASP A 145 -30.51 18.16 11.12
C ASP A 145 -29.74 16.86 11.40
N LYS A 146 -29.45 16.05 10.36
CA LYS A 146 -28.63 14.83 10.50
C LYS A 146 -27.20 15.18 10.93
N ARG A 147 -26.64 16.28 10.42
CA ARG A 147 -25.29 16.76 10.77
C ARG A 147 -25.21 17.20 12.23
N THR A 148 -26.20 17.96 12.70
CA THR A 148 -26.34 18.36 14.12
C THR A 148 -26.52 17.13 15.02
N LYS A 149 -27.41 16.18 14.65
CA LYS A 149 -27.62 14.93 15.41
C LYS A 149 -26.36 14.06 15.49
N CYS A 150 -25.51 14.11 14.47
CA CYS A 150 -24.19 13.49 14.48
C CYS A 150 -23.24 14.20 15.46
N ALA A 151 -23.15 15.53 15.40
CA ALA A 151 -22.29 16.32 16.28
C ALA A 151 -22.64 16.13 17.77
N VAL A 152 -23.94 16.07 18.10
CA VAL A 152 -24.43 15.80 19.47
C VAL A 152 -24.01 14.41 19.99
N LYS A 153 -23.67 13.46 19.12
CA LYS A 153 -23.07 12.16 19.52
C LYS A 153 -21.53 12.21 19.68
N GLY A 154 -20.94 13.40 19.74
CA GLY A 154 -19.50 13.59 19.96
C GLY A 154 -18.64 13.39 18.72
N LYS A 155 -19.23 13.45 17.51
CA LYS A 155 -18.51 13.35 16.23
C LYS A 155 -18.22 14.74 15.65
N SER A 156 -17.13 14.86 14.91
CA SER A 156 -16.71 16.11 14.26
C SER A 156 -17.68 16.50 13.14
N GLU A 157 -18.35 17.63 13.33
CA GLU A 157 -19.31 18.18 12.35
C GLU A 157 -18.68 18.49 10.99
N GLN A 158 -17.39 18.85 10.98
CA GLN A 158 -16.65 19.26 9.78
C GLN A 158 -16.01 18.10 9.02
N THR A 159 -15.83 16.95 9.66
CA THR A 159 -15.19 15.77 9.05
C THR A 159 -16.11 14.56 9.11
N GLU A 160 -16.29 13.95 10.29
CA GLU A 160 -17.01 12.68 10.46
C GLU A 160 -18.49 12.74 10.09
N CYS A 161 -19.15 13.88 10.31
CA CYS A 161 -20.59 14.04 10.06
C CYS A 161 -20.97 14.38 8.60
N ARG A 162 -20.09 14.08 7.65
CA ARG A 162 -20.28 14.26 6.21
C ARG A 162 -20.54 12.92 5.54
N ASN A 163 -21.21 12.94 4.39
CA ASN A 163 -21.46 11.72 3.62
C ASN A 163 -20.24 11.40 2.76
N TYR A 164 -19.55 10.29 3.00
CA TYR A 164 -18.47 9.79 2.15
C TYR A 164 -19.01 8.62 1.34
N VAL A 165 -18.85 8.66 0.02
CA VAL A 165 -19.29 7.56 -0.86
C VAL A 165 -18.31 6.39 -0.73
N ARG A 166 -18.79 5.26 -0.19
CA ARG A 166 -18.00 4.05 0.12
C ARG A 166 -18.32 2.85 -0.76
N VAL A 167 -19.55 2.79 -1.28
CA VAL A 167 -19.96 1.77 -2.26
C VAL A 167 -20.34 2.51 -3.53
N LEU A 168 -19.77 2.07 -4.65
CA LEU A 168 -20.04 2.55 -6.00
C LEU A 168 -19.83 1.34 -6.91
N GLN A 169 -20.91 0.64 -7.23
CA GLN A 169 -20.88 -0.65 -7.94
C GLN A 169 -21.83 -0.61 -9.14
N GLN A 170 -21.44 -1.24 -10.25
CA GLN A 170 -22.36 -1.45 -11.38
C GLN A 170 -23.46 -2.43 -10.95
N LEU A 171 -24.73 -2.01 -11.04
CA LEU A 171 -25.86 -2.91 -10.80
C LEU A 171 -26.32 -3.56 -12.12
N ASN A 172 -26.62 -2.72 -13.11
CA ASN A 172 -27.00 -3.08 -14.46
C ASN A 172 -26.70 -1.90 -15.41
N ASP A 173 -27.06 -2.01 -16.70
CA ASP A 173 -26.70 -1.00 -17.69
C ASP A 173 -27.30 0.40 -17.44
N THR A 174 -28.34 0.52 -16.60
CA THR A 174 -29.03 1.79 -16.34
C THR A 174 -28.68 2.38 -14.97
N PHE A 175 -28.23 1.57 -14.01
CA PHE A 175 -28.04 1.99 -12.62
C PHE A 175 -26.71 1.57 -12.00
N LEU A 176 -26.15 2.46 -11.17
CA LEU A 176 -25.15 2.12 -10.17
C LEU A 176 -25.83 1.95 -8.81
N TYR A 177 -25.36 0.98 -8.03
CA TYR A 177 -25.68 0.88 -6.61
C TYR A 177 -24.67 1.68 -5.80
N VAL A 178 -25.16 2.66 -5.02
CA VAL A 178 -24.31 3.61 -4.28
C VAL A 178 -24.64 3.60 -2.80
N CYS A 179 -23.64 3.69 -1.93
CA CYS A 179 -23.83 3.86 -0.50
C CYS A 179 -22.81 4.84 0.09
N GLY A 180 -23.24 5.60 1.10
CA GLY A 180 -22.38 6.47 1.86
C GLY A 180 -22.81 6.63 3.32
N ASN A 181 -21.90 7.11 4.15
CA ASN A 181 -22.07 7.18 5.61
C ASN A 181 -22.71 8.51 6.07
N ALA A 182 -23.93 8.79 5.61
CA ALA A 182 -24.68 10.02 5.88
C ALA A 182 -25.23 10.11 7.33
N PHE A 183 -24.35 10.10 8.34
CA PHE A 183 -24.60 9.88 9.78
C PHE A 183 -25.15 8.49 10.13
N GLN A 184 -26.05 7.96 9.30
CA GLN A 184 -26.43 6.57 9.22
C GLN A 184 -26.10 6.10 7.80
N PRO A 185 -25.47 4.93 7.60
CA PRO A 185 -25.22 4.36 6.28
C PRO A 185 -26.52 4.34 5.48
N THR A 186 -26.51 4.97 4.31
CA THR A 186 -27.66 5.00 3.41
C THR A 186 -27.20 4.52 2.04
N CYS A 187 -28.02 3.70 1.38
CA CYS A 187 -27.80 3.26 0.01
C CYS A 187 -28.92 3.75 -0.92
N ASP A 188 -28.60 3.96 -2.19
CA ASP A 188 -29.57 4.35 -3.22
C ASP A 188 -29.11 3.87 -4.61
N TYR A 189 -29.91 4.15 -5.62
CA TYR A 189 -29.69 3.77 -7.00
C TYR A 189 -29.45 5.02 -7.83
N LEU A 190 -28.25 5.17 -8.39
CA LEU A 190 -27.89 6.29 -9.27
C LEU A 190 -28.26 5.93 -10.71
N ASN A 191 -29.21 6.66 -11.30
CA ASN A 191 -29.60 6.52 -12.69
C ASN A 191 -28.52 7.10 -13.60
N LEU A 192 -27.96 6.29 -14.49
CA LEU A 192 -26.86 6.68 -15.38
C LEU A 192 -27.28 7.58 -16.56
N ILE A 193 -28.59 7.73 -16.82
CA ILE A 193 -29.12 8.58 -17.90
C ILE A 193 -29.44 9.99 -17.40
N SER A 194 -30.09 10.13 -16.24
CA SER A 194 -30.36 11.45 -15.62
C SER A 194 -29.23 11.95 -14.71
N PHE A 195 -28.36 11.04 -14.26
CA PHE A 195 -27.35 11.28 -13.22
C PHE A 195 -27.94 11.72 -11.85
N GLU A 196 -29.13 11.21 -11.53
CA GLU A 196 -29.86 11.50 -10.29
C GLU A 196 -30.04 10.22 -9.44
N LEU A 197 -30.22 10.40 -8.12
CA LEU A 197 -30.57 9.31 -7.21
C LEU A 197 -32.06 8.96 -7.32
N GLY A 198 -32.39 7.67 -7.22
CA GLY A 198 -33.76 7.17 -7.18
C GLY A 198 -34.56 7.56 -5.93
N GLY A 199 -33.90 8.06 -4.88
CA GLY A 199 -34.54 8.57 -3.67
C GLY A 199 -35.02 7.48 -2.71
N LYS A 200 -34.66 6.21 -2.92
CA LYS A 200 -35.13 5.10 -2.08
C LYS A 200 -34.58 5.15 -0.65
N ASN A 201 -33.39 5.72 -0.47
CA ASN A 201 -32.72 5.87 0.84
C ASN A 201 -32.76 4.57 1.70
N GLU A 202 -32.30 3.45 1.13
CA GLU A 202 -32.23 2.17 1.84
C GLU A 202 -31.27 2.22 3.04
N ASP A 203 -31.56 1.44 4.09
CA ASP A 203 -30.63 1.23 5.19
C ASP A 203 -29.35 0.54 4.68
N GLY A 204 -28.21 1.23 4.82
CA GLY A 204 -26.89 0.75 4.43
C GLY A 204 -26.16 -0.03 5.52
N LYS A 205 -26.78 -0.28 6.68
CA LYS A 205 -26.15 -0.97 7.82
C LYS A 205 -25.60 -2.34 7.45
N GLY A 206 -24.29 -2.54 7.63
CA GLY A 206 -23.57 -3.76 7.20
C GLY A 206 -23.22 -3.81 5.70
N ARG A 207 -23.70 -2.86 4.89
CA ARG A 207 -23.33 -2.67 3.48
C ARG A 207 -22.27 -1.57 3.33
N CYS A 208 -22.32 -0.55 4.19
CA CYS A 208 -21.44 0.60 4.24
C CYS A 208 -21.09 0.91 5.72
N PRO A 209 -19.85 1.36 6.04
CA PRO A 209 -19.46 1.73 7.40
C PRO A 209 -20.20 2.97 7.89
N PHE A 210 -20.27 3.16 9.22
CA PHE A 210 -20.80 4.38 9.85
C PHE A 210 -19.77 5.51 9.87
N ASP A 211 -18.51 5.17 10.06
CA ASP A 211 -17.40 6.11 10.25
C ASP A 211 -16.50 6.13 9.01
N PRO A 212 -16.01 7.30 8.54
CA PRO A 212 -15.12 7.35 7.38
C PRO A 212 -13.74 6.70 7.60
N ALA A 213 -13.35 6.41 8.86
CA ALA A 213 -12.12 5.68 9.21
C ALA A 213 -12.34 4.17 9.40
N GLN A 214 -13.57 3.67 9.44
CA GLN A 214 -13.85 2.23 9.51
C GLN A 214 -13.52 1.55 8.18
N SER A 215 -12.88 0.38 8.26
CA SER A 215 -12.57 -0.43 7.09
C SER A 215 -13.81 -0.97 6.39
N TYR A 216 -13.76 -1.10 5.07
CA TYR A 216 -14.86 -1.61 4.26
C TYR A 216 -14.35 -2.30 3.01
N THR A 217 -15.14 -3.25 2.50
CA THR A 217 -15.00 -3.78 1.17
C THR A 217 -16.35 -4.24 0.64
N SER A 218 -16.55 -4.19 -0.67
CA SER A 218 -17.77 -4.71 -1.31
C SER A 218 -17.51 -5.18 -2.74
N VAL A 219 -18.32 -6.10 -3.21
CA VAL A 219 -18.40 -6.54 -4.61
C VAL A 219 -19.86 -6.80 -4.96
N MET A 220 -20.28 -6.39 -6.17
CA MET A 220 -21.59 -6.71 -6.72
C MET A 220 -21.48 -7.96 -7.59
N VAL A 221 -22.33 -8.96 -7.33
CA VAL A 221 -22.34 -10.23 -8.07
C VAL A 221 -23.78 -10.64 -8.34
N ASP A 222 -24.19 -10.63 -9.62
CA ASP A 222 -25.55 -10.95 -10.08
C ASP A 222 -26.63 -10.18 -9.30
N GLU A 223 -26.52 -8.84 -9.30
CA GLU A 223 -27.38 -7.88 -8.60
C GLU A 223 -27.44 -8.03 -7.06
N GLU A 224 -26.68 -8.94 -6.45
CA GLU A 224 -26.51 -9.08 -5.01
C GLU A 224 -25.22 -8.41 -4.52
N LEU A 225 -25.33 -7.53 -3.52
CA LEU A 225 -24.15 -6.93 -2.88
C LEU A 225 -23.58 -7.84 -1.80
N TYR A 226 -22.30 -8.15 -1.91
CA TYR A 226 -21.51 -8.82 -0.88
C TYR A 226 -20.61 -7.76 -0.22
N SER A 227 -20.65 -7.65 1.11
CA SER A 227 -19.94 -6.59 1.86
C SER A 227 -19.24 -7.13 3.10
N GLY A 228 -18.08 -6.56 3.40
CA GLY A 228 -17.35 -6.73 4.67
C GLY A 228 -17.12 -5.37 5.30
N THR A 229 -17.71 -5.09 6.47
CA THR A 229 -17.60 -3.79 7.16
C THR A 229 -18.05 -3.90 8.63
N SER A 230 -18.28 -2.79 9.33
CA SER A 230 -18.95 -2.78 10.63
C SER A 230 -20.47 -2.70 10.48
N TYR A 231 -21.18 -3.49 11.28
CA TYR A 231 -22.62 -3.44 11.43
C TYR A 231 -23.10 -2.33 12.39
N ASN A 232 -22.23 -1.72 13.21
CA ASN A 232 -22.66 -0.75 14.22
C ASN A 232 -21.85 0.56 14.20
N PHE A 233 -22.38 1.58 14.87
CA PHE A 233 -21.78 2.92 14.93
C PHE A 233 -20.39 2.94 15.57
N LEU A 234 -20.13 2.05 16.54
CA LEU A 234 -18.87 2.02 17.29
C LEU A 234 -17.72 1.28 16.56
N GLY A 235 -18.01 0.53 15.50
CA GLY A 235 -17.02 -0.31 14.83
C GLY A 235 -16.81 -1.69 15.48
N SER A 236 -17.54 -2.02 16.55
CA SER A 236 -17.28 -3.22 17.38
C SER A 236 -17.98 -4.49 16.89
N GLU A 237 -18.99 -4.38 16.03
CA GLU A 237 -19.68 -5.52 15.41
C GLU A 237 -19.20 -5.69 13.96
N PRO A 238 -18.17 -6.50 13.67
CA PRO A 238 -17.78 -6.79 12.30
C PRO A 238 -18.77 -7.75 11.63
N ILE A 239 -18.99 -7.57 10.34
CA ILE A 239 -19.89 -8.40 9.55
C ILE A 239 -19.32 -8.64 8.14
N ILE A 240 -19.35 -9.89 7.68
CA ILE A 240 -19.42 -10.20 6.26
C ILE A 240 -20.86 -10.61 5.96
N SER A 241 -21.48 -10.02 4.94
CA SER A 241 -22.87 -10.31 4.58
C SER A 241 -23.14 -10.27 3.09
N ARG A 242 -24.22 -10.94 2.70
CA ARG A 242 -24.87 -10.86 1.40
C ARG A 242 -26.20 -10.16 1.58
N ASN A 243 -26.37 -9.03 0.91
CA ASN A 243 -27.67 -8.41 0.74
C ASN A 243 -28.40 -9.04 -0.46
N SER A 244 -29.47 -9.78 -0.18
CA SER A 244 -30.29 -10.46 -1.18
C SER A 244 -31.74 -10.46 -0.72
N HIS A 245 -32.68 -10.20 -1.63
CA HIS A 245 -34.12 -10.25 -1.33
C HIS A 245 -34.62 -11.67 -1.03
N GLN A 246 -33.98 -12.69 -1.59
CA GLN A 246 -34.42 -14.09 -1.47
C GLN A 246 -33.71 -14.84 -0.34
N SER A 247 -32.42 -14.57 -0.14
CA SER A 247 -31.60 -15.31 0.81
C SER A 247 -30.50 -14.41 1.40
N PRO A 248 -30.85 -13.48 2.30
CA PRO A 248 -29.87 -12.68 3.02
C PRO A 248 -29.02 -13.58 3.92
N LEU A 249 -27.70 -13.41 3.89
CA LEU A 249 -26.75 -14.18 4.70
C LEU A 249 -25.80 -13.24 5.45
N ARG A 250 -25.35 -13.65 6.63
CA ARG A 250 -24.33 -12.95 7.41
C ARG A 250 -23.48 -13.93 8.21
N THR A 251 -22.26 -13.53 8.57
CA THR A 251 -21.43 -14.21 9.55
C THR A 251 -22.06 -14.20 10.94
N GLU A 252 -21.70 -15.20 11.75
CA GLU A 252 -21.99 -15.20 13.18
C GLU A 252 -21.19 -14.08 13.88
N TYR A 253 -21.80 -13.42 14.87
CA TYR A 253 -21.11 -12.42 15.69
C TYR A 253 -20.34 -13.13 16.82
N ALA A 254 -19.19 -13.71 16.47
CA ALA A 254 -18.34 -14.44 17.40
C ALA A 254 -16.85 -14.35 16.99
N ILE A 255 -15.97 -14.26 18.00
CA ILE A 255 -14.51 -14.19 17.83
C ILE A 255 -13.92 -15.26 16.89
N PRO A 256 -14.38 -16.54 16.90
CA PRO A 256 -13.94 -17.55 15.92
C PRO A 256 -14.10 -17.16 14.45
N TRP A 257 -15.09 -16.31 14.13
CA TRP A 257 -15.44 -15.94 12.76
C TRP A 257 -14.74 -14.67 12.29
N LEU A 258 -14.73 -13.63 13.14
CA LEU A 258 -14.14 -12.32 12.86
C LEU A 258 -13.68 -11.69 14.18
N ASN A 259 -12.38 -11.40 14.32
CA ASN A 259 -11.81 -10.86 15.56
C ASN A 259 -11.15 -9.48 15.36
N GLU A 260 -11.93 -8.41 15.49
CA GLU A 260 -11.50 -7.03 15.17
C GLU A 260 -10.88 -6.88 13.76
N PRO A 261 -11.58 -7.30 12.69
CA PRO A 261 -11.04 -7.27 11.33
C PRO A 261 -10.99 -5.85 10.74
N ASN A 262 -9.95 -5.62 9.93
CA ASN A 262 -9.78 -4.50 9.02
C ASN A 262 -9.89 -5.04 7.58
N PHE A 263 -11.01 -4.76 6.92
CA PHE A 263 -11.33 -5.22 5.57
C PHE A 263 -10.52 -4.49 4.49
N VAL A 264 -9.96 -5.25 3.54
CA VAL A 264 -9.02 -4.74 2.52
C VAL A 264 -9.54 -4.90 1.10
N PHE A 265 -10.14 -6.05 0.77
CA PHE A 265 -10.59 -6.35 -0.60
C PHE A 265 -11.63 -7.48 -0.62
N ALA A 266 -12.48 -7.50 -1.64
CA ALA A 266 -13.38 -8.61 -1.94
C ALA A 266 -13.61 -8.68 -3.46
N ASP A 267 -13.71 -9.90 -3.99
CA ASP A 267 -13.88 -10.14 -5.43
C ASP A 267 -14.46 -11.53 -5.70
N VAL A 268 -15.02 -11.74 -6.89
CA VAL A 268 -15.63 -13.00 -7.34
C VAL A 268 -14.73 -13.72 -8.33
N VAL A 269 -14.37 -14.98 -8.03
CA VAL A 269 -13.77 -15.87 -9.02
C VAL A 269 -14.90 -16.60 -9.75
N ARG A 270 -15.31 -16.01 -10.89
CA ARG A 270 -16.32 -16.53 -11.85
C ARG A 270 -15.94 -17.85 -12.51
N ALA A 271 -16.82 -18.43 -13.33
CA ALA A 271 -16.75 -19.76 -13.96
C ALA A 271 -16.01 -19.96 -15.30
N ASP A 272 -15.52 -21.19 -15.52
CA ASP A 272 -15.43 -21.83 -16.84
C ASP A 272 -16.69 -22.69 -17.07
N GLU A 273 -17.53 -22.23 -17.99
CA GLU A 273 -18.79 -22.86 -18.44
C GLU A 273 -18.60 -24.30 -18.97
N ASN A 274 -17.37 -24.70 -19.29
CA ASN A 274 -17.03 -26.01 -19.83
C ASN A 274 -16.62 -27.04 -18.76
N SER A 275 -16.66 -26.68 -17.47
CA SER A 275 -16.29 -27.59 -16.38
C SER A 275 -17.38 -28.67 -16.14
N THR A 276 -16.98 -29.93 -16.07
CA THR A 276 -17.90 -31.07 -15.90
C THR A 276 -18.30 -31.35 -14.45
N ASP A 277 -17.61 -30.75 -13.48
CA ASP A 277 -17.77 -31.03 -12.03
C ASP A 277 -18.87 -30.18 -11.36
N GLY A 278 -19.41 -29.18 -12.06
CA GLY A 278 -20.48 -28.32 -11.57
C GLY A 278 -20.09 -27.58 -10.28
N GLU A 279 -18.88 -27.04 -10.23
CA GLU A 279 -18.36 -26.25 -9.10
C GLU A 279 -19.13 -24.93 -8.88
N ASP A 280 -18.78 -24.16 -7.85
CA ASP A 280 -19.40 -22.86 -7.52
C ASP A 280 -18.41 -21.68 -7.62
N ASP A 281 -18.83 -20.47 -8.08
CA ASP A 281 -18.03 -19.22 -8.01
C ASP A 281 -17.69 -19.05 -6.54
N LYS A 282 -16.56 -18.44 -6.26
CA LYS A 282 -16.15 -18.19 -4.88
C LYS A 282 -15.89 -16.71 -4.72
N ILE A 283 -16.63 -16.10 -3.80
CA ILE A 283 -16.45 -14.71 -3.43
C ILE A 283 -15.45 -14.70 -2.29
N TYR A 284 -14.28 -14.16 -2.59
CA TYR A 284 -13.14 -14.10 -1.70
C TYR A 284 -13.15 -12.78 -0.94
N PHE A 285 -12.85 -12.85 0.36
CA PHE A 285 -12.69 -11.70 1.24
C PHE A 285 -11.27 -11.67 1.80
N PHE A 286 -10.67 -10.49 1.82
CA PHE A 286 -9.32 -10.25 2.32
C PHE A 286 -9.35 -9.18 3.39
N PHE A 287 -8.81 -9.50 4.56
CA PHE A 287 -8.79 -8.62 5.73
C PHE A 287 -7.57 -8.92 6.61
N THR A 288 -7.26 -8.05 7.57
CA THR A 288 -6.35 -8.36 8.67
C THR A 288 -7.13 -8.37 9.97
N GLU A 289 -6.88 -9.31 10.89
CA GLU A 289 -7.60 -9.40 12.17
C GLU A 289 -6.65 -9.73 13.32
N VAL A 290 -7.14 -9.62 14.56
CA VAL A 290 -6.39 -10.07 15.73
C VAL A 290 -6.35 -11.60 15.75
N SER A 291 -5.14 -12.16 15.71
CA SER A 291 -4.92 -13.60 15.75
C SER A 291 -5.49 -14.23 17.03
N VAL A 292 -6.08 -15.41 16.87
CA VAL A 292 -6.54 -16.27 17.98
C VAL A 292 -5.60 -17.45 18.20
N GLU A 293 -4.77 -17.78 17.20
CA GLU A 293 -3.89 -18.94 17.15
C GLU A 293 -2.43 -18.66 17.54
N TYR A 294 -2.02 -17.39 17.59
CA TYR A 294 -0.70 -16.97 18.06
C TYR A 294 -0.79 -16.07 19.31
N GLU A 295 -0.10 -16.49 20.37
CA GLU A 295 0.14 -15.68 21.57
C GLU A 295 1.42 -14.84 21.38
N PHE A 296 1.33 -13.53 21.62
CA PHE A 296 2.47 -12.61 21.59
C PHE A 296 2.36 -11.59 22.74
N VAL A 297 3.38 -10.74 22.93
CA VAL A 297 3.43 -9.72 24.01
C VAL A 297 2.27 -8.70 23.93
N GLY A 298 1.60 -8.61 22.78
CA GLY A 298 0.33 -7.90 22.59
C GLY A 298 -0.46 -8.52 21.44
N LYS A 299 -1.60 -7.91 21.07
CA LYS A 299 -2.43 -8.33 19.93
C LYS A 299 -1.59 -8.42 18.65
N LEU A 300 -1.50 -9.62 18.05
CA LEU A 300 -0.84 -9.85 16.76
C LEU A 300 -1.88 -9.77 15.64
N MET A 301 -1.64 -8.91 14.64
CA MET A 301 -2.50 -8.80 13.45
C MET A 301 -2.06 -9.80 12.38
N ILE A 302 -2.99 -10.59 11.85
CA ILE A 302 -2.73 -11.58 10.81
C ILE A 302 -3.60 -11.33 9.57
N PRO A 303 -3.04 -11.38 8.35
CA PRO A 303 -3.82 -11.35 7.13
C PRO A 303 -4.60 -12.65 6.92
N ARG A 304 -5.88 -12.50 6.57
CA ARG A 304 -6.81 -13.59 6.26
C ARG A 304 -7.23 -13.52 4.80
N ILE A 305 -7.43 -14.71 4.25
CA ILE A 305 -8.25 -14.95 3.08
C ILE A 305 -9.43 -15.83 3.55
N ALA A 306 -10.65 -15.39 3.26
CA ALA A 306 -11.87 -16.14 3.50
C ALA A 306 -12.65 -16.27 2.18
N ARG A 307 -13.61 -17.20 2.12
CA ARG A 307 -14.46 -17.39 0.93
C ARG A 307 -15.89 -17.78 1.28
N VAL A 308 -16.82 -17.43 0.40
CA VAL A 308 -18.21 -17.93 0.37
C VAL A 308 -18.57 -18.40 -1.05
N CYS A 309 -19.48 -19.37 -1.16
CA CYS A 309 -19.81 -20.06 -2.43
C CYS A 309 -20.99 -19.43 -3.21
N LYS A 310 -20.92 -19.40 -4.56
CA LYS A 310 -21.91 -18.88 -5.52
C LYS A 310 -21.68 -19.23 -7.05
N SER A 311 -21.67 -20.48 -7.56
CA SER A 311 -21.83 -20.92 -9.02
C SER A 311 -20.97 -20.33 -10.23
N PRO A 312 -20.12 -21.09 -11.03
CA PRO A 312 -18.80 -21.86 -10.90
C PRO A 312 -17.37 -21.15 -10.97
N THR A 313 -16.22 -21.83 -11.25
CA THR A 313 -14.79 -21.29 -11.18
C THR A 313 -13.95 -21.17 -12.49
N LEU A 314 -13.05 -20.15 -12.60
CA LEU A 314 -12.25 -19.73 -13.78
C LEU A 314 -10.77 -20.16 -13.72
N LYS A 315 -10.09 -20.06 -14.87
CA LYS A 315 -8.66 -20.38 -15.05
C LYS A 315 -7.74 -19.60 -14.12
N GLU A 316 -7.23 -20.33 -13.12
CA GLU A 316 -6.20 -19.98 -12.12
C GLU A 316 -5.79 -18.50 -12.10
N PRO A 317 -6.55 -17.65 -11.39
CA PRO A 317 -6.09 -16.29 -11.13
C PRO A 317 -4.94 -16.29 -10.10
N VAL A 318 -4.14 -15.23 -10.16
CA VAL A 318 -3.06 -14.98 -9.19
C VAL A 318 -3.45 -13.78 -8.32
N ILE A 319 -3.39 -13.97 -7.00
CA ILE A 319 -3.72 -12.95 -6.01
C ILE A 319 -2.44 -12.21 -5.62
N TYR A 320 -2.40 -10.90 -5.80
CA TYR A 320 -1.31 -10.02 -5.39
C TYR A 320 -1.69 -9.23 -4.13
N GLY A 321 -0.90 -9.39 -3.08
CA GLY A 321 -1.09 -8.70 -1.80
C GLY A 321 0.11 -7.81 -1.45
N VAL A 322 -0.16 -6.60 -0.96
CA VAL A 322 0.81 -5.71 -0.31
C VAL A 322 0.70 -5.90 1.20
N PHE A 323 1.84 -6.01 1.88
CA PHE A 323 1.92 -6.24 3.32
C PHE A 323 2.94 -5.29 3.94
N THR A 324 2.64 -4.79 5.14
CA THR A 324 3.56 -4.05 6.00
C THR A 324 3.63 -4.75 7.35
N PRO A 325 4.79 -4.78 8.03
CA PRO A 325 4.91 -5.46 9.32
C PRO A 325 4.25 -4.63 10.42
N GLN A 326 3.57 -5.29 11.35
CA GLN A 326 3.03 -4.64 12.54
C GLN A 326 4.16 -4.23 13.52
N LEU A 327 5.13 -5.12 13.72
CA LEU A 327 6.27 -4.93 14.62
C LEU A 327 7.42 -4.26 13.89
N ASN A 328 8.08 -3.29 14.54
CA ASN A 328 9.24 -2.58 14.00
C ASN A 328 9.01 -2.02 12.59
N ASN A 329 7.88 -1.32 12.39
CA ASN A 329 7.53 -0.72 11.09
C ASN A 329 8.37 0.53 10.78
N VAL A 330 9.67 0.33 10.52
CA VAL A 330 10.61 1.36 10.07
C VAL A 330 10.46 1.58 8.55
N GLY A 331 9.22 1.65 8.05
CA GLY A 331 8.91 1.79 6.62
C GLY A 331 9.27 0.57 5.78
N LEU A 332 8.92 -0.65 6.20
CA LEU A 332 9.13 -1.86 5.40
C LEU A 332 7.83 -2.25 4.69
N SER A 333 7.89 -2.53 3.39
CA SER A 333 6.77 -3.10 2.63
C SER A 333 7.20 -4.33 1.82
N ALA A 334 6.27 -5.26 1.65
CA ALA A 334 6.46 -6.46 0.83
C ALA A 334 5.27 -6.70 -0.10
N VAL A 335 5.52 -7.29 -1.27
CA VAL A 335 4.49 -7.79 -2.19
C VAL A 335 4.62 -9.30 -2.29
N CYS A 336 3.52 -10.01 -2.05
CA CYS A 336 3.43 -11.45 -2.24
C CYS A 336 2.41 -11.79 -3.34
N ALA A 337 2.67 -12.85 -4.09
CA ALA A 337 1.75 -13.40 -5.08
C ALA A 337 1.34 -14.81 -4.65
N TYR A 338 0.07 -15.16 -4.77
CA TYR A 338 -0.51 -16.45 -4.36
C TYR A 338 -1.30 -17.05 -5.52
N ASN A 339 -1.11 -18.33 -5.81
CA ASN A 339 -1.94 -19.03 -6.79
C ASN A 339 -3.28 -19.40 -6.14
N LEU A 340 -4.39 -19.24 -6.87
CA LEU A 340 -5.69 -19.68 -6.37
C LEU A 340 -5.72 -21.19 -6.10
N SER A 341 -4.99 -22.01 -6.86
CA SER A 341 -4.90 -23.46 -6.63
C SER A 341 -4.33 -23.81 -5.24
N THR A 342 -3.38 -23.04 -4.71
CA THR A 342 -2.86 -23.19 -3.34
C THR A 342 -3.90 -22.81 -2.28
N VAL A 343 -4.70 -21.77 -2.54
CA VAL A 343 -5.83 -21.37 -1.68
C VAL A 343 -6.92 -22.46 -1.65
N GLU A 344 -7.32 -22.95 -2.82
CA GLU A 344 -8.30 -24.01 -2.97
C GLU A 344 -7.86 -25.30 -2.31
N GLU A 345 -6.58 -25.67 -2.39
CA GLU A 345 -6.01 -26.85 -1.72
C GLU A 345 -6.14 -26.77 -0.20
N VAL A 346 -5.81 -25.63 0.41
CA VAL A 346 -6.00 -25.41 1.86
C VAL A 346 -7.48 -25.59 2.24
N PHE A 347 -8.41 -24.94 1.55
CA PHE A 347 -9.84 -25.05 1.90
C PHE A 347 -10.46 -26.43 1.58
N SER A 348 -10.02 -27.12 0.53
CA SER A 348 -10.59 -28.41 0.09
C SER A 348 -9.99 -29.64 0.77
N LYS A 349 -8.71 -29.59 1.17
CA LYS A 349 -7.99 -30.74 1.74
C LYS A 349 -7.40 -30.48 3.13
N GLY A 350 -7.10 -29.22 3.46
CA GLY A 350 -6.44 -28.84 4.72
C GLY A 350 -7.23 -29.25 5.97
N LYS A 351 -6.54 -29.28 7.11
CA LYS A 351 -7.17 -29.50 8.42
C LYS A 351 -7.70 -28.20 9.00
N TYR A 352 -8.71 -28.32 9.85
CA TYR A 352 -9.31 -27.20 10.58
C TYR A 352 -8.57 -26.97 11.90
N MET A 353 -8.65 -25.78 12.45
CA MET A 353 -8.31 -25.53 13.85
C MET A 353 -9.54 -25.71 14.75
N GLN A 354 -9.30 -26.10 16.01
CA GLN A 354 -10.30 -26.19 17.06
C GLN A 354 -9.84 -25.37 18.26
N SER A 355 -10.79 -24.70 18.92
CA SER A 355 -10.60 -24.09 20.24
C SER A 355 -10.64 -25.17 21.33
N ALA A 356 -9.54 -25.32 22.07
CA ALA A 356 -9.41 -26.19 23.22
C ALA A 356 -9.28 -25.35 24.50
N THR A 357 -10.05 -25.68 25.53
CA THR A 357 -9.91 -25.07 26.85
C THR A 357 -8.70 -25.66 27.58
N VAL A 358 -7.71 -24.82 27.86
CA VAL A 358 -6.57 -25.16 28.71
C VAL A 358 -6.90 -24.73 30.15
N GLU A 359 -6.37 -25.46 31.13
CA GLU A 359 -6.81 -25.44 32.54
C GLU A 359 -7.23 -24.05 33.07
N GLN A 360 -8.47 -24.00 33.57
CA GLN A 360 -9.10 -22.93 34.35
C GLN A 360 -9.35 -21.54 33.74
N SER A 361 -8.94 -21.20 32.51
CA SER A 361 -9.52 -20.01 31.81
C SER A 361 -9.11 -19.78 30.35
N HIS A 362 -7.98 -20.29 29.86
CA HIS A 362 -7.43 -19.86 28.56
C HIS A 362 -7.87 -20.78 27.40
N THR A 363 -8.58 -20.19 26.43
CA THR A 363 -8.88 -20.85 25.14
C THR A 363 -7.64 -20.82 24.25
N LYS A 364 -7.22 -22.00 23.78
CA LYS A 364 -6.08 -22.17 22.88
C LYS A 364 -6.51 -22.85 21.58
N TRP A 365 -6.05 -22.35 20.45
CA TRP A 365 -6.34 -22.96 19.16
C TRP A 365 -5.29 -24.00 18.78
N VAL A 366 -5.76 -25.17 18.30
CA VAL A 366 -4.93 -26.33 17.95
C VAL A 366 -5.48 -27.06 16.71
N ARG A 367 -4.63 -27.79 15.99
CA ARG A 367 -5.03 -28.63 14.84
C ARG A 367 -6.10 -29.66 15.22
N TYR A 368 -7.25 -29.63 14.54
CA TYR A 368 -8.27 -30.66 14.68
C TYR A 368 -7.84 -31.95 13.96
N ASN A 369 -7.68 -33.03 14.74
CA ASN A 369 -7.26 -34.34 14.24
C ASN A 369 -8.37 -35.40 14.26
N GLY A 370 -9.60 -35.03 14.62
CA GLY A 370 -10.77 -35.92 14.59
C GLY A 370 -11.33 -36.15 13.19
N GLU A 371 -12.47 -36.84 13.13
CA GLU A 371 -13.20 -37.09 11.88
C GLU A 371 -13.86 -35.82 11.35
N ILE A 372 -13.63 -35.51 10.07
CA ILE A 372 -14.29 -34.39 9.39
C ILE A 372 -15.62 -34.91 8.80
N PRO A 373 -16.76 -34.21 9.00
CA PRO A 373 -18.04 -34.61 8.40
C PRO A 373 -18.01 -34.70 6.87
N ASN A 374 -18.91 -35.51 6.30
CA ASN A 374 -19.18 -35.58 4.87
C ASN A 374 -20.66 -35.22 4.62
N PRO A 375 -21.02 -34.29 3.71
CA PRO A 375 -20.14 -33.46 2.86
C PRO A 375 -19.21 -32.54 3.68
N ARG A 376 -18.07 -32.18 3.08
CA ARG A 376 -17.00 -31.42 3.75
C ARG A 376 -17.51 -30.04 4.23
N PRO A 377 -17.31 -29.67 5.51
CA PRO A 377 -17.71 -28.37 6.05
C PRO A 377 -17.10 -27.18 5.29
N GLY A 378 -17.93 -26.23 4.85
CA GLY A 378 -17.50 -25.07 4.06
C GLY A 378 -17.12 -25.36 2.60
N ALA A 379 -17.39 -26.59 2.10
CA ALA A 379 -17.38 -26.86 0.67
C ALA A 379 -18.67 -26.36 0.00
N CYS A 380 -18.57 -26.05 -1.29
CA CYS A 380 -19.70 -25.66 -2.11
C CYS A 380 -20.47 -26.90 -2.62
N ILE A 381 -21.66 -26.72 -3.19
CA ILE A 381 -22.51 -27.86 -3.61
C ILE A 381 -22.06 -28.34 -4.99
N ASN A 382 -21.09 -29.27 -5.00
CA ASN A 382 -20.55 -29.88 -6.21
C ASN A 382 -21.38 -31.09 -6.69
N ASN A 383 -20.98 -31.70 -7.80
CA ASN A 383 -21.66 -32.90 -8.34
C ASN A 383 -21.64 -34.12 -7.39
N GLU A 384 -20.64 -34.25 -6.51
CA GLU A 384 -20.61 -35.29 -5.48
C GLU A 384 -21.73 -35.09 -4.44
N ALA A 385 -21.88 -33.87 -3.93
CA ALA A 385 -22.97 -33.50 -3.02
C ALA A 385 -24.35 -33.69 -3.67
N ARG A 386 -24.52 -33.29 -4.94
CA ARG A 386 -25.75 -33.53 -5.72
C ARG A 386 -26.03 -35.02 -5.91
N GLY A 387 -25.00 -35.84 -6.12
CA GLY A 387 -25.10 -37.31 -6.19
C GLY A 387 -25.55 -37.97 -4.89
N LEU A 388 -25.34 -37.30 -3.74
CA LEU A 388 -25.87 -37.67 -2.42
C LEU A 388 -27.25 -37.04 -2.12
N ASN A 389 -27.90 -36.42 -3.11
CA ASN A 389 -29.16 -35.67 -3.03
C ASN A 389 -29.10 -34.34 -2.23
N TYR A 390 -27.91 -33.79 -1.97
CA TYR A 390 -27.76 -32.44 -1.41
C TYR A 390 -27.82 -31.40 -2.53
N MET A 391 -29.01 -30.83 -2.75
CA MET A 391 -29.24 -29.86 -3.83
C MET A 391 -28.92 -28.42 -3.44
N THR A 392 -29.04 -28.08 -2.16
CA THR A 392 -28.75 -26.74 -1.61
C THR A 392 -28.09 -26.84 -0.24
N SER A 393 -27.52 -25.73 0.25
CA SER A 393 -26.98 -25.64 1.62
C SER A 393 -28.02 -25.94 2.72
N LEU A 394 -29.30 -25.69 2.46
CA LEU A 394 -30.42 -26.00 3.35
C LEU A 394 -30.68 -27.51 3.51
N ASN A 395 -30.09 -28.35 2.65
CA ASN A 395 -30.22 -29.80 2.71
C ASN A 395 -29.01 -30.49 3.37
N LEU A 396 -27.98 -29.74 3.77
CA LEU A 396 -26.79 -30.29 4.37
C LEU A 396 -27.07 -30.87 5.77
N PRO A 397 -26.38 -31.94 6.19
CA PRO A 397 -26.57 -32.50 7.54
C PRO A 397 -26.18 -31.49 8.64
N ASP A 398 -26.94 -31.44 9.73
CA ASP A 398 -26.63 -30.60 10.90
C ASP A 398 -25.22 -30.83 11.45
N LYS A 399 -24.70 -32.07 11.37
CA LYS A 399 -23.31 -32.39 11.73
C LYS A 399 -22.28 -31.59 10.91
N THR A 400 -22.54 -31.35 9.62
CA THR A 400 -21.68 -30.55 8.75
C THR A 400 -21.85 -29.05 9.04
N LEU A 401 -23.08 -28.59 9.26
CA LEU A 401 -23.40 -27.18 9.54
C LEU A 401 -22.86 -26.72 10.90
N GLN A 402 -23.03 -27.52 11.95
CA GLN A 402 -22.47 -27.24 13.28
C GLN A 402 -20.95 -27.27 13.24
N PHE A 403 -20.34 -28.21 12.50
CA PHE A 403 -18.88 -28.29 12.39
C PHE A 403 -18.28 -27.02 11.77
N VAL A 404 -18.81 -26.51 10.64
CA VAL A 404 -18.28 -25.26 10.05
C VAL A 404 -18.53 -24.05 10.96
N LYS A 405 -19.61 -24.05 11.75
CA LYS A 405 -19.90 -23.00 12.72
C LYS A 405 -18.86 -22.92 13.84
N ASP A 406 -18.39 -24.07 14.31
CA ASP A 406 -17.42 -24.16 15.41
C ASP A 406 -15.95 -24.16 14.93
N HIS A 407 -15.70 -24.50 13.66
CA HIS A 407 -14.37 -24.63 13.05
C HIS A 407 -14.23 -23.81 11.74
N PRO A 408 -14.42 -22.48 11.77
CA PRO A 408 -14.27 -21.62 10.57
C PRO A 408 -12.82 -21.41 10.12
N LEU A 409 -11.83 -21.65 11.01
CA LEU A 409 -10.40 -21.42 10.76
C LEU A 409 -9.68 -22.69 10.28
N MET A 410 -8.83 -22.56 9.26
CA MET A 410 -7.94 -23.62 8.76
C MET A 410 -6.59 -23.61 9.51
N ASP A 411 -6.02 -24.79 9.75
CA ASP A 411 -4.73 -24.98 10.42
C ASP A 411 -3.54 -24.79 9.45
N ASP A 412 -3.72 -25.22 8.19
CA ASP A 412 -2.70 -25.10 7.16
C ASP A 412 -2.71 -23.68 6.54
N SER A 413 -1.54 -23.03 6.42
CA SER A 413 -1.41 -21.66 5.90
C SER A 413 -1.26 -21.60 4.37
N VAL A 414 -1.83 -20.58 3.73
CA VAL A 414 -1.61 -20.32 2.29
C VAL A 414 -0.23 -19.68 2.07
N THR A 415 0.69 -20.36 1.38
CA THR A 415 2.04 -19.84 1.09
C THR A 415 2.11 -19.11 -0.26
N PRO A 416 2.99 -18.10 -0.41
CA PRO A 416 3.17 -17.39 -1.67
C PRO A 416 3.94 -18.22 -2.71
N VAL A 417 3.78 -17.88 -3.99
CA VAL A 417 4.42 -18.58 -5.11
C VAL A 417 5.95 -18.54 -4.98
N GLY A 418 6.55 -19.71 -4.75
CA GLY A 418 8.00 -19.86 -4.53
C GLY A 418 8.44 -19.62 -3.08
N ASP A 419 7.50 -19.68 -2.13
CA ASP A 419 7.68 -19.58 -0.67
C ASP A 419 8.45 -18.33 -0.20
N ARG A 420 8.32 -17.24 -0.96
CA ARG A 420 8.92 -15.93 -0.67
C ARG A 420 8.09 -14.78 -1.23
N PRO A 421 8.23 -13.56 -0.68
CA PRO A 421 7.70 -12.36 -1.31
C PRO A 421 8.28 -12.19 -2.72
N ARG A 422 7.47 -11.62 -3.62
CA ARG A 422 7.95 -11.13 -4.92
C ARG A 422 8.88 -9.94 -4.73
N LEU A 423 8.45 -8.94 -3.95
CA LEU A 423 9.23 -7.73 -3.67
C LEU A 423 9.30 -7.48 -2.16
N VAL A 424 10.43 -6.97 -1.70
CA VAL A 424 10.62 -6.39 -0.35
C VAL A 424 11.38 -5.08 -0.51
N LYS A 425 10.87 -3.99 0.05
CA LYS A 425 11.49 -2.65 -0.01
C LYS A 425 11.45 -2.00 1.37
N ARG A 426 12.60 -1.45 1.78
CA ARG A 426 12.77 -0.60 2.96
C ARG A 426 12.51 0.86 2.60
N ASP A 427 12.27 1.68 3.62
CA ASP A 427 12.06 3.12 3.52
C ASP A 427 10.86 3.49 2.61
N VAL A 428 9.83 2.64 2.56
CA VAL A 428 8.57 2.89 1.84
C VAL A 428 7.40 2.17 2.52
N LYS A 429 6.25 2.83 2.59
CA LYS A 429 4.97 2.24 2.98
C LYS A 429 4.05 2.20 1.77
N TYR A 430 3.87 1.03 1.19
CA TYR A 430 2.95 0.83 0.07
C TYR A 430 1.49 0.79 0.56
N THR A 431 0.58 1.36 -0.23
CA THR A 431 -0.85 1.48 0.09
C THR A 431 -1.73 0.61 -0.80
N GLN A 432 -1.58 0.71 -2.12
CA GLN A 432 -2.35 -0.06 -3.10
C GLN A 432 -1.43 -0.71 -4.13
N ILE A 433 -1.97 -1.70 -4.83
CA ILE A 433 -1.31 -2.37 -5.96
C ILE A 433 -2.35 -2.64 -7.04
N VAL A 434 -1.97 -2.44 -8.29
CA VAL A 434 -2.61 -3.06 -9.46
C VAL A 434 -1.52 -3.71 -10.31
N VAL A 435 -1.88 -4.70 -11.12
CA VAL A 435 -0.89 -5.46 -11.89
C VAL A 435 -1.43 -5.70 -13.30
N ASP A 436 -0.60 -5.43 -14.30
CA ASP A 436 -0.92 -5.67 -15.71
C ASP A 436 -0.15 -6.89 -16.23
N ARG A 437 -0.77 -7.68 -17.10
CA ARG A 437 -0.15 -8.84 -17.74
C ARG A 437 0.24 -8.49 -19.17
N VAL A 438 1.51 -8.16 -19.34
CA VAL A 438 2.07 -7.56 -20.55
C VAL A 438 2.84 -8.61 -21.35
N ARG A 439 2.57 -8.73 -22.65
CA ARG A 439 3.36 -9.53 -23.58
C ARG A 439 4.42 -8.62 -24.23
N ALA A 440 5.69 -8.87 -23.93
CA ALA A 440 6.83 -8.19 -24.54
C ALA A 440 7.01 -8.59 -26.02
N LEU A 441 7.84 -7.87 -26.77
CA LEU A 441 8.08 -8.11 -28.20
C LEU A 441 8.57 -9.54 -28.50
N ASN A 442 9.31 -10.16 -27.58
CA ASN A 442 9.78 -11.55 -27.70
C ASN A 442 8.71 -12.61 -27.38
N GLY A 443 7.46 -12.21 -27.13
CA GLY A 443 6.36 -13.09 -26.77
C GLY A 443 6.31 -13.51 -25.30
N THR A 444 7.35 -13.24 -24.50
CA THR A 444 7.35 -13.52 -23.06
C THR A 444 6.34 -12.63 -22.35
N ILE A 445 5.63 -13.20 -21.37
CA ILE A 445 4.63 -12.51 -20.56
C ILE A 445 5.28 -12.10 -19.23
N TYR A 446 5.07 -10.84 -18.85
CA TYR A 446 5.50 -10.25 -17.59
C TYR A 446 4.30 -9.69 -16.83
N ASP A 447 4.24 -9.97 -15.53
CA ASP A 447 3.30 -9.35 -14.62
C ASP A 447 3.94 -8.06 -14.08
N VAL A 448 3.51 -6.91 -14.58
CA VAL A 448 4.02 -5.56 -14.24
C VAL A 448 3.21 -5.01 -13.09
N MET A 449 3.85 -4.83 -11.93
CA MET A 449 3.23 -4.34 -10.71
C MET A 449 3.35 -2.81 -10.63
N PHE A 450 2.21 -2.15 -10.44
CA PHE A 450 2.09 -0.73 -10.14
C PHE A 450 1.69 -0.60 -8.67
N ILE A 451 2.58 -0.08 -7.83
CA ILE A 451 2.45 -0.11 -6.38
C ILE A 451 2.54 1.32 -5.86
N SER A 452 1.47 1.82 -5.24
CA SER A 452 1.41 3.20 -4.74
C SER A 452 1.91 3.33 -3.31
N THR A 453 2.32 4.52 -2.91
CA THR A 453 2.85 4.83 -1.58
C THR A 453 1.91 5.72 -0.75
N ASP A 454 2.21 5.81 0.55
CA ASP A 454 1.60 6.78 1.45
C ASP A 454 2.17 8.21 1.30
N GLN A 455 3.12 8.42 0.38
CA GLN A 455 3.69 9.73 0.02
C GLN A 455 3.27 10.18 -1.39
N GLY A 456 2.17 9.65 -1.93
CA GLY A 456 1.63 10.07 -3.22
C GLY A 456 2.44 9.66 -4.45
N ALA A 457 3.39 8.74 -4.31
CA ALA A 457 4.22 8.21 -5.40
C ALA A 457 3.73 6.84 -5.88
N LEU A 458 4.14 6.44 -7.08
CA LEU A 458 3.83 5.17 -7.73
C LEU A 458 5.12 4.49 -8.23
N HIS A 459 5.37 3.26 -7.80
CA HIS A 459 6.47 2.43 -8.29
C HIS A 459 5.97 1.49 -9.37
N LYS A 460 6.69 1.39 -10.50
CA LYS A 460 6.49 0.36 -11.52
C LYS A 460 7.59 -0.70 -11.41
N ALA A 461 7.22 -1.97 -11.22
CA ALA A 461 8.18 -3.04 -10.96
C ALA A 461 7.85 -4.33 -11.70
N ILE A 462 8.89 -5.09 -12.08
CA ILE A 462 8.79 -6.41 -12.69
C ILE A 462 9.65 -7.44 -11.95
N SER A 463 9.21 -8.69 -11.97
CA SER A 463 10.01 -9.83 -11.49
C SER A 463 10.75 -10.45 -12.68
N TYR A 464 12.08 -10.56 -12.59
CA TYR A 464 12.96 -11.05 -13.67
C TYR A 464 14.09 -11.89 -13.09
N GLU A 465 14.31 -13.10 -13.62
CA GLU A 465 15.38 -14.04 -13.19
C GLU A 465 15.51 -14.20 -11.65
N ASN A 466 14.38 -14.32 -10.95
CA ASN A 466 14.29 -14.38 -9.48
C ASN A 466 14.69 -13.10 -8.71
N GLY A 467 15.14 -12.06 -9.40
CA GLY A 467 15.31 -10.71 -8.87
C GLY A 467 14.08 -9.82 -9.09
N MET A 468 14.13 -8.63 -8.49
CA MET A 468 13.17 -7.55 -8.71
C MET A 468 13.85 -6.35 -9.33
N HIS A 469 13.20 -5.77 -10.33
CA HIS A 469 13.61 -4.53 -10.99
C HIS A 469 12.49 -3.51 -10.83
N ILE A 470 12.76 -2.39 -10.13
CA ILE A 470 11.86 -1.24 -10.09
C ILE A 470 12.28 -0.33 -11.25
N ILE A 471 11.45 -0.31 -12.29
CA ILE A 471 11.69 0.40 -13.56
C ILE A 471 11.73 1.89 -13.29
N GLU A 472 10.72 2.41 -12.59
CA GLU A 472 10.56 3.83 -12.31
C GLU A 472 9.68 4.07 -11.08
N GLU A 473 9.84 5.25 -10.49
CA GLU A 473 8.97 5.86 -9.49
C GLU A 473 8.41 7.16 -10.07
N THR A 474 7.13 7.46 -9.85
CA THR A 474 6.48 8.69 -10.35
C THR A 474 5.73 9.39 -9.23
N GLN A 475 5.99 10.68 -9.01
CA GLN A 475 5.26 11.48 -8.03
C GLN A 475 3.89 11.89 -8.59
N LEU A 476 2.84 11.12 -8.25
CA LEU A 476 1.47 11.40 -8.73
C LEU A 476 0.88 12.63 -8.05
N PHE A 477 1.03 12.76 -6.74
CA PHE A 477 0.47 13.86 -5.95
C PHE A 477 1.60 14.80 -5.47
N PRO A 478 1.69 16.06 -5.96
CA PRO A 478 2.82 16.96 -5.65
C PRO A 478 2.85 17.46 -4.20
N ASN A 479 1.77 17.24 -3.45
CA ASN A 479 1.64 17.51 -2.02
C ASN A 479 1.89 16.28 -1.13
N PHE A 480 2.39 15.18 -1.70
CA PHE A 480 2.69 13.91 -1.02
C PHE A 480 1.47 13.24 -0.34
N GLU A 481 0.25 13.54 -0.78
CA GLU A 481 -0.96 12.91 -0.21
C GLU A 481 -0.98 11.39 -0.46
N PRO A 482 -1.32 10.56 0.54
CA PRO A 482 -1.38 9.12 0.40
C PRO A 482 -2.31 8.67 -0.73
N VAL A 483 -1.87 7.73 -1.57
CA VAL A 483 -2.77 7.12 -2.56
C VAL A 483 -3.72 6.16 -1.84
N GLN A 484 -5.02 6.44 -1.90
CA GLN A 484 -6.07 5.70 -1.19
C GLN A 484 -6.67 4.57 -2.02
N THR A 485 -6.76 4.78 -3.34
CA THR A 485 -7.32 3.81 -4.29
C THR A 485 -6.55 3.89 -5.61
N LEU A 486 -6.41 2.76 -6.29
CA LEU A 486 -5.65 2.62 -7.54
C LEU A 486 -6.38 1.66 -8.47
N LEU A 487 -6.59 2.07 -9.73
CA LEU A 487 -7.36 1.35 -10.73
C LEU A 487 -6.61 1.34 -12.07
N LEU A 488 -6.68 0.23 -12.80
CA LEU A 488 -6.04 0.04 -14.11
C LEU A 488 -7.10 -0.22 -15.18
N SER A 489 -6.99 0.46 -16.33
CA SER A 489 -7.79 0.12 -17.52
C SER A 489 -7.22 -1.10 -18.26
N SER A 490 -8.11 -2.01 -18.63
CA SER A 490 -7.88 -3.23 -19.42
C SER A 490 -8.04 -3.02 -20.94
N LYS A 491 -8.50 -1.84 -21.37
CA LYS A 491 -8.74 -1.47 -22.77
C LYS A 491 -7.45 -1.55 -23.60
N LYS A 492 -7.50 -2.25 -24.74
CA LYS A 492 -6.29 -2.61 -25.50
C LYS A 492 -5.59 -1.45 -26.21
N SER A 493 -6.32 -0.40 -26.60
CA SER A 493 -5.82 0.69 -27.47
C SER A 493 -5.01 1.74 -26.71
N ARG A 494 -5.39 2.07 -25.47
CA ARG A 494 -4.63 2.89 -24.53
C ARG A 494 -4.94 2.44 -23.11
N ARG A 495 -3.90 2.22 -22.30
CA ARG A 495 -4.03 1.81 -20.90
C ARG A 495 -3.65 2.97 -20.00
N TYR A 496 -4.53 3.27 -19.06
CA TYR A 496 -4.32 4.30 -18.05
C TYR A 496 -4.44 3.69 -16.64
N LEU A 497 -3.76 4.34 -15.71
CA LEU A 497 -3.86 4.14 -14.27
C LEU A 497 -4.56 5.35 -13.67
N TYR A 498 -5.52 5.11 -12.79
CA TYR A 498 -6.25 6.14 -12.05
C TYR A 498 -5.97 5.97 -10.57
N ALA A 499 -5.41 7.00 -9.94
CA ALA A 499 -5.08 7.02 -8.52
C ALA A 499 -5.94 8.06 -7.79
N GLY A 500 -6.66 7.65 -6.75
CA GLY A 500 -7.50 8.54 -5.94
C GLY A 500 -6.87 8.83 -4.57
N SER A 501 -7.06 10.04 -4.08
CA SER A 501 -6.53 10.51 -2.79
C SER A 501 -7.47 11.54 -2.12
N ASN A 502 -7.05 12.14 -1.00
CA ASN A 502 -7.81 13.21 -0.34
C ASN A 502 -7.99 14.45 -1.24
N SER A 503 -6.98 14.80 -2.04
CA SER A 503 -6.92 16.06 -2.79
C SER A 503 -7.45 15.99 -4.22
N GLY A 504 -7.61 14.79 -4.81
CA GLY A 504 -8.07 14.63 -6.18
C GLY A 504 -7.87 13.22 -6.73
N VAL A 505 -8.03 13.10 -8.05
CA VAL A 505 -7.73 11.92 -8.85
C VAL A 505 -6.64 12.26 -9.88
N VAL A 506 -5.73 11.32 -10.12
CA VAL A 506 -4.65 11.44 -11.12
C VAL A 506 -4.78 10.31 -12.14
N GLN A 507 -4.73 10.66 -13.42
CA GLN A 507 -4.63 9.73 -14.55
C GLN A 507 -3.18 9.75 -15.07
N SER A 508 -2.55 8.57 -15.09
CA SER A 508 -1.21 8.33 -15.63
C SER A 508 -1.28 7.32 -16.78
N PRO A 509 -0.44 7.43 -17.83
CA PRO A 509 -0.17 6.30 -18.71
C PRO A 509 0.57 5.19 -17.93
N VAL A 510 0.61 3.98 -18.51
CA VAL A 510 1.35 2.82 -17.96
C VAL A 510 2.88 2.89 -18.17
N ALA A 511 3.34 3.74 -19.08
CA ALA A 511 4.77 3.99 -19.33
C ALA A 511 4.99 5.35 -19.99
N PHE A 512 6.18 5.93 -19.76
CA PHE A 512 6.64 7.20 -20.34
C PHE A 512 7.73 6.95 -21.40
N CYS A 513 7.44 6.09 -22.38
CA CYS A 513 8.45 5.62 -23.34
C CYS A 513 9.12 6.76 -24.13
N ASP A 514 8.40 7.86 -24.37
CA ASP A 514 8.87 9.07 -25.04
C ASP A 514 10.06 9.74 -24.33
N LYS A 515 10.24 9.50 -23.03
CA LYS A 515 11.36 10.05 -22.23
C LYS A 515 12.69 9.37 -22.54
N TYR A 516 12.67 8.13 -23.04
CA TYR A 516 13.88 7.38 -23.36
C TYR A 516 14.45 7.80 -24.73
N THR A 517 15.28 8.85 -24.70
CA THR A 517 15.78 9.54 -25.91
C THR A 517 16.81 8.76 -26.74
N THR A 518 17.32 7.62 -26.27
CA THR A 518 18.28 6.78 -27.02
C THR A 518 17.96 5.29 -26.92
N CYS A 519 18.40 4.51 -27.91
CA CYS A 519 18.24 3.05 -27.91
C CYS A 519 18.78 2.41 -26.62
N VAL A 520 19.95 2.86 -26.17
CA VAL A 520 20.61 2.32 -24.98
C VAL A 520 19.74 2.56 -23.74
N ASP A 521 19.20 3.77 -23.57
CA ASP A 521 18.32 4.08 -22.44
C ASP A 521 17.00 3.31 -22.48
N CYS A 522 16.35 3.29 -23.65
CA CYS A 522 15.09 2.57 -23.90
C CYS A 522 15.21 1.07 -23.58
N VAL A 523 16.36 0.46 -23.90
CA VAL A 523 16.64 -0.95 -23.55
C VAL A 523 17.04 -1.11 -22.09
N LEU A 524 17.83 -0.20 -21.51
CA LEU A 524 18.25 -0.25 -20.10
C LEU A 524 17.10 0.00 -19.12
N ALA A 525 16.03 0.69 -19.52
CA ALA A 525 14.79 0.80 -18.76
C ALA A 525 14.20 -0.58 -18.41
N ARG A 526 14.37 -1.57 -19.30
CA ARG A 526 13.84 -2.94 -19.20
C ARG A 526 12.31 -2.96 -19.05
N ASP A 527 11.65 -1.98 -19.65
CA ASP A 527 10.21 -1.79 -19.58
C ASP A 527 9.49 -2.68 -20.63
N PRO A 528 8.60 -3.60 -20.24
CA PRO A 528 7.82 -4.41 -21.17
C PRO A 528 6.91 -3.60 -22.11
N TYR A 529 6.55 -2.37 -21.76
CA TYR A 529 5.75 -1.48 -22.62
C TYR A 529 6.58 -0.77 -23.69
N CYS A 530 7.88 -0.57 -23.48
CA CYS A 530 8.69 0.30 -24.33
C CYS A 530 9.62 -0.48 -25.27
N ALA A 531 9.73 -0.03 -26.52
CA ALA A 531 10.70 -0.55 -27.49
C ALA A 531 11.31 0.57 -28.33
N TRP A 532 12.57 0.40 -28.75
CA TRP A 532 13.25 1.36 -29.61
C TRP A 532 12.93 1.10 -31.09
N LYS A 533 12.62 2.16 -31.84
CA LYS A 533 12.28 2.14 -33.26
C LYS A 533 13.45 2.74 -34.07
N PRO A 534 14.36 1.92 -34.64
CA PRO A 534 15.63 2.39 -35.20
C PRO A 534 15.48 3.38 -36.37
N LEU A 535 14.40 3.26 -37.15
CA LEU A 535 14.14 4.10 -38.32
C LEU A 535 13.71 5.54 -37.96
N GLU A 536 13.06 5.71 -36.81
CA GLU A 536 12.58 7.02 -36.35
C GLU A 536 13.49 7.64 -35.27
N GLY A 537 14.36 6.84 -34.65
CA GLY A 537 15.24 7.32 -33.59
C GLY A 537 14.49 7.63 -32.30
N SER A 538 13.42 6.89 -32.01
CA SER A 538 12.50 7.10 -30.89
C SER A 538 12.28 5.81 -30.10
N CYS A 539 11.94 5.96 -28.82
CA CYS A 539 11.40 4.88 -27.98
C CYS A 539 9.87 5.03 -27.92
N VAL A 540 9.14 3.95 -28.17
CA VAL A 540 7.68 3.97 -28.36
C VAL A 540 6.97 2.94 -27.48
N ASP A 541 5.71 3.20 -27.15
CA ASP A 541 4.79 2.25 -26.49
C ASP A 541 4.32 1.21 -27.51
N ILE A 542 4.59 -0.06 -27.24
CA ILE A 542 4.29 -1.18 -28.16
C ILE A 542 2.80 -1.45 -28.37
N PHE A 543 1.91 -0.80 -27.62
CA PHE A 543 0.45 -0.95 -27.75
C PHE A 543 -0.24 0.22 -28.47
N GLN A 544 0.45 1.34 -28.70
CA GLN A 544 -0.14 2.52 -29.33
C GLN A 544 0.05 2.59 -30.86
N GLU A 545 0.91 1.74 -31.43
CA GLU A 545 1.14 1.62 -32.87
C GLU A 545 0.78 0.23 -33.41
N SER A 546 0.44 0.15 -34.71
CA SER A 546 -0.05 -1.08 -35.34
C SER A 546 1.05 -2.15 -35.51
N GLU A 547 0.68 -3.43 -35.41
CA GLU A 547 1.59 -4.58 -35.31
C GLU A 547 2.46 -4.91 -36.56
N THR A 548 2.57 -4.01 -37.54
CA THR A 548 3.22 -4.25 -38.84
C THR A 548 4.75 -4.10 -38.79
N GLU A 549 5.44 -5.25 -38.94
CA GLU A 549 6.87 -5.42 -39.25
C GLU A 549 7.89 -4.83 -38.25
N ARG A 550 8.07 -5.61 -37.17
CA ARG A 550 8.82 -5.25 -35.95
C ARG A 550 10.35 -5.37 -36.09
N ASN A 551 10.99 -4.43 -36.81
CA ASN A 551 12.43 -4.16 -36.64
C ASN A 551 12.70 -3.28 -35.40
N TRP A 552 11.96 -3.50 -34.30
CA TRP A 552 12.10 -2.76 -33.04
C TRP A 552 13.00 -3.52 -32.05
N ILE A 553 13.70 -2.78 -31.20
CA ILE A 553 14.66 -3.32 -30.24
C ILE A 553 14.10 -3.19 -28.83
N GLN A 554 13.86 -4.35 -28.17
CA GLN A 554 13.49 -4.43 -26.76
C GLN A 554 14.26 -5.61 -26.12
N ASN A 555 14.79 -5.41 -24.92
CA ASN A 555 15.44 -6.48 -24.15
C ASN A 555 15.19 -6.28 -22.65
N ILE A 556 14.29 -7.07 -22.07
CA ILE A 556 13.92 -6.99 -20.63
C ILE A 556 15.07 -7.44 -19.71
N GLY A 557 16.05 -8.19 -20.25
CA GLY A 557 17.31 -8.47 -19.57
C GLY A 557 18.31 -7.32 -19.56
N GLY A 558 18.02 -6.20 -20.22
CA GLY A 558 18.85 -5.00 -20.30
C GLY A 558 20.08 -5.10 -21.19
N ASP A 559 20.15 -6.09 -22.10
CA ASP A 559 21.27 -6.21 -23.04
C ASP A 559 21.10 -5.26 -24.24
N ALA A 560 21.68 -4.07 -24.12
CA ALA A 560 21.67 -3.04 -25.17
C ALA A 560 22.70 -3.28 -26.30
N SER A 561 23.32 -4.48 -26.40
CA SER A 561 24.31 -4.77 -27.47
C SER A 561 23.74 -4.66 -28.89
N SER A 562 22.41 -4.82 -29.05
CA SER A 562 21.71 -4.66 -30.34
C SER A 562 21.56 -3.20 -30.78
N CYS A 563 21.85 -2.23 -29.91
CA CYS A 563 21.86 -0.81 -30.25
C CYS A 563 23.12 -0.47 -31.06
N SER A 564 23.09 -0.76 -32.36
CA SER A 564 24.12 -0.31 -33.29
C SER A 564 24.20 1.22 -33.30
N GLY A 565 25.43 1.75 -33.24
CA GLY A 565 25.69 3.14 -32.89
C GLY A 565 25.29 4.16 -33.96
N LEU A 566 24.01 4.52 -34.01
CA LEU A 566 23.60 5.80 -34.57
C LEU A 566 24.10 6.90 -33.60
N HIS A 567 25.26 7.46 -33.91
CA HIS A 567 25.92 8.46 -33.09
C HIS A 567 24.98 9.61 -32.72
N SER A 568 24.84 9.85 -31.41
CA SER A 568 24.53 11.13 -30.77
C SER A 568 23.81 12.14 -31.68
N LEU A 569 22.47 12.19 -31.61
CA LEU A 569 21.73 13.38 -32.03
C LEU A 569 22.11 14.52 -31.08
N MET A 570 23.18 15.19 -31.48
CA MET A 570 23.91 16.19 -30.72
C MET A 570 23.09 17.48 -30.69
N LYS A 571 22.22 17.62 -29.68
CA LYS A 571 21.73 18.94 -29.26
C LYS A 571 22.91 19.75 -28.70
N LEU A 572 23.64 20.37 -29.62
CA LEU A 572 24.47 21.54 -29.35
C LEU A 572 23.56 22.63 -28.79
N TYR A 573 23.49 22.73 -27.46
CA TYR A 573 23.21 24.00 -26.82
C TYR A 573 24.43 24.90 -27.03
N GLY A 574 24.51 25.49 -28.22
CA GLY A 574 25.40 26.60 -28.50
C GLY A 574 24.94 27.80 -27.69
N LEU A 575 25.41 27.90 -26.45
CA LEU A 575 25.31 29.13 -25.66
C LEU A 575 26.32 30.13 -26.24
N ASP A 576 25.92 30.80 -27.32
CA ASP A 576 26.54 32.04 -27.80
C ASP A 576 26.25 33.19 -26.82
N GLN A 577 26.75 33.06 -25.59
CA GLN A 577 26.76 34.13 -24.60
C GLN A 577 28.16 34.27 -24.01
N THR A 578 28.81 35.34 -24.43
CA THR A 578 30.10 35.80 -23.94
C THR A 578 30.01 36.20 -22.47
N GLY A 579 30.81 35.54 -21.63
CA GLY A 579 31.11 36.02 -20.27
C GLY A 579 30.34 35.32 -19.17
N ILE A 580 30.77 34.11 -18.79
CA ILE A 580 30.42 33.52 -17.49
C ILE A 580 31.59 33.77 -16.53
N VAL A 581 31.50 34.85 -15.76
CA VAL A 581 32.24 35.04 -14.51
C VAL A 581 31.23 34.76 -13.41
N ALA A 582 31.35 33.60 -12.76
CA ALA A 582 30.43 33.07 -11.74
C ALA A 582 28.96 32.96 -12.18
N ASP A 583 28.54 31.78 -12.66
CA ASP A 583 27.76 30.87 -11.80
C ASP A 583 27.42 29.51 -12.44
N THR A 584 27.07 28.60 -11.56
CA THR A 584 26.64 27.19 -11.69
C THR A 584 26.00 26.74 -13.02
N LEU A 585 26.57 25.69 -13.63
CA LEU A 585 25.93 24.93 -14.71
C LEU A 585 25.00 23.84 -14.12
N HIS A 586 23.68 24.04 -14.20
CA HIS A 586 22.70 23.04 -13.80
C HIS A 586 22.35 22.10 -14.95
N VAL A 587 22.44 20.79 -14.71
CA VAL A 587 21.97 19.74 -15.63
C VAL A 587 21.10 18.77 -14.84
N TYR A 588 19.78 18.92 -14.97
CA TYR A 588 18.78 18.00 -14.40
C TYR A 588 18.18 17.13 -15.50
N PHE A 589 18.18 15.83 -15.25
CA PHE A 589 17.35 14.81 -15.90
C PHE A 589 17.19 13.64 -14.92
N GLY A 590 16.19 12.78 -15.14
CA GLY A 590 15.99 11.51 -14.41
C GLY A 590 17.09 10.47 -14.67
N VAL A 591 18.33 10.78 -14.31
CA VAL A 591 19.52 9.95 -14.59
C VAL A 591 19.65 8.84 -13.55
N PRO A 592 20.03 7.60 -13.92
CA PRO A 592 20.37 6.55 -12.94
C PRO A 592 21.48 6.97 -11.95
N ASP A 593 21.57 6.26 -10.82
CA ASP A 593 22.41 6.58 -9.65
C ASP A 593 23.92 6.76 -9.90
N LYS A 594 24.42 6.39 -11.10
CA LYS A 594 25.84 6.46 -11.42
C LYS A 594 26.13 7.27 -12.70
N VAL A 595 26.59 8.49 -12.48
CA VAL A 595 27.19 9.36 -13.50
C VAL A 595 28.72 9.37 -13.42
N VAL A 596 29.37 9.46 -14.57
CA VAL A 596 30.81 9.59 -14.72
C VAL A 596 31.09 10.77 -15.64
N TRP A 597 31.85 11.73 -15.14
CA TRP A 597 32.34 12.85 -15.94
C TRP A 597 33.64 12.49 -16.66
N LYS A 598 33.80 12.97 -17.88
CA LYS A 598 35.02 12.91 -18.67
C LYS A 598 35.46 14.31 -19.09
N PHE A 599 36.77 14.51 -19.21
CA PHE A 599 37.37 15.71 -19.80
C PHE A 599 38.45 15.26 -20.78
N ARG A 600 38.37 15.71 -22.04
CA ARG A 600 39.28 15.27 -23.13
C ARG A 600 39.38 13.73 -23.24
N ASP A 601 38.21 13.08 -23.22
CA ASP A 601 38.00 11.62 -23.27
C ASP A 601 38.51 10.79 -22.07
N ASP A 602 39.34 11.36 -21.19
CA ASP A 602 39.76 10.77 -19.91
C ASP A 602 38.69 10.90 -18.82
N VAL A 603 38.60 9.91 -17.92
CA VAL A 603 37.68 9.93 -16.77
C VAL A 603 38.14 10.97 -15.74
N LEU A 604 37.29 11.95 -15.48
CA LEU A 604 37.58 13.06 -14.59
C LEU A 604 37.47 12.61 -13.12
N ARG A 605 38.56 12.77 -12.36
CA ARG A 605 38.54 12.61 -10.90
C ARG A 605 37.98 13.86 -10.25
N VAL A 606 36.77 13.76 -9.70
CA VAL A 606 36.11 14.87 -9.01
C VAL A 606 36.63 14.97 -7.58
N GLU A 607 37.73 15.70 -7.40
CA GLU A 607 38.39 15.89 -6.10
C GLU A 607 38.45 17.39 -5.73
N SER A 608 38.13 17.70 -4.47
CA SER A 608 38.28 19.07 -3.93
C SER A 608 39.75 19.45 -3.78
N PRO A 609 40.12 20.74 -3.96
CA PRO A 609 39.24 21.89 -4.15
C PRO A 609 38.86 22.18 -5.61
N LYS A 610 39.50 21.52 -6.59
CA LYS A 610 39.37 21.88 -8.02
C LYS A 610 38.00 21.53 -8.60
N TYR A 611 37.48 20.37 -8.23
CA TYR A 611 36.19 19.87 -8.70
C TYR A 611 35.29 19.47 -7.52
N ARG A 612 33.98 19.70 -7.64
CA ARG A 612 32.96 19.09 -6.76
C ARG A 612 31.80 18.59 -7.59
N LEU A 613 31.11 17.58 -7.06
CA LEU A 613 29.77 17.22 -7.50
C LEU A 613 28.77 17.85 -6.53
N LEU A 614 27.78 18.55 -7.08
CA LEU A 614 26.55 18.89 -6.36
C LEU A 614 25.44 18.04 -7.00
N GLU A 615 24.95 17.06 -6.25
CA GLU A 615 24.10 15.98 -6.76
C GLU A 615 24.76 15.25 -7.94
N LYS A 616 24.44 15.64 -9.18
CA LYS A 616 24.99 15.09 -10.43
C LYS A 616 25.73 16.13 -11.30
N ALA A 617 25.69 17.41 -10.92
CA ALA A 617 26.32 18.52 -11.64
C ALA A 617 27.80 18.69 -11.26
N LEU A 618 28.66 18.90 -12.26
CA LEU A 618 30.09 19.16 -12.08
C LEU A 618 30.36 20.64 -11.85
N LEU A 619 30.91 20.97 -10.69
CA LEU A 619 31.42 22.30 -10.36
C LEU A 619 32.93 22.35 -10.59
N ILE A 620 33.39 23.37 -11.31
CA ILE A 620 34.81 23.62 -11.61
C ILE A 620 35.23 24.93 -10.93
N PHE A 621 36.14 24.86 -9.97
CA PHE A 621 36.64 26.02 -9.24
C PHE A 621 37.96 26.52 -9.81
N ASN A 622 38.30 27.79 -9.54
CA ASN A 622 39.57 28.42 -9.94
C ASN A 622 39.93 28.16 -11.42
N LEU A 623 39.10 28.67 -12.32
CA LEU A 623 39.21 28.46 -13.77
C LEU A 623 40.52 29.01 -14.34
N SER A 624 41.16 28.21 -15.19
CA SER A 624 42.46 28.45 -15.82
C SER A 624 42.44 28.00 -17.27
N GLU A 625 43.33 28.51 -18.12
CA GLU A 625 43.39 28.13 -19.55
C GLU A 625 43.39 26.61 -19.78
N GLY A 626 44.01 25.84 -18.87
CA GLY A 626 44.07 24.38 -18.92
C GLY A 626 42.72 23.67 -18.80
N ASP A 627 41.71 24.31 -18.19
CA ASP A 627 40.33 23.80 -18.06
C ASP A 627 39.53 23.93 -19.36
N SER A 628 39.99 24.71 -20.33
CA SER A 628 39.28 24.84 -21.61
C SER A 628 39.28 23.50 -22.36
N GLY A 629 38.15 23.13 -22.94
CA GLY A 629 37.97 21.86 -23.66
C GLY A 629 36.58 21.26 -23.52
N VAL A 630 36.47 19.99 -23.89
CA VAL A 630 35.21 19.25 -23.92
C VAL A 630 35.03 18.44 -22.65
N TYR A 631 33.94 18.70 -21.94
CA TYR A 631 33.45 17.90 -20.82
C TYR A 631 32.27 17.04 -21.28
N GLN A 632 32.21 15.79 -20.85
CA GLN A 632 31.09 14.88 -21.11
C GLN A 632 30.59 14.31 -19.80
N CYS A 633 29.26 14.26 -19.62
CA CYS A 633 28.62 13.48 -18.57
C CYS A 633 28.11 12.18 -19.20
N LEU A 634 28.43 11.04 -18.60
CA LEU A 634 27.98 9.72 -19.03
C LEU A 634 27.22 9.03 -17.90
N SER A 635 26.11 8.37 -18.20
CA SER A 635 25.57 7.31 -17.34
C SER A 635 26.37 6.02 -17.58
N GLU A 636 26.59 5.25 -16.52
CA GLU A 636 27.22 3.93 -16.62
C GLU A 636 26.44 2.88 -15.82
N GLU A 637 25.67 2.04 -16.51
CA GLU A 637 24.88 0.96 -15.90
C GLU A 637 25.57 -0.39 -16.11
N LYS A 638 25.72 -1.18 -15.04
CA LYS A 638 26.22 -2.56 -15.13
C LYS A 638 25.05 -3.52 -15.13
N VAL A 639 24.87 -4.24 -16.24
CA VAL A 639 23.81 -5.24 -16.42
C VAL A 639 24.45 -6.61 -16.53
N LYS A 640 24.19 -7.48 -15.55
CA LYS A 640 24.89 -8.76 -15.35
C LYS A 640 26.41 -8.53 -15.33
N ASN A 641 27.14 -9.01 -16.34
CA ASN A 641 28.59 -8.83 -16.49
C ASN A 641 28.99 -7.80 -17.56
N LYS A 642 28.02 -7.21 -18.28
CA LYS A 642 28.28 -6.15 -19.26
C LYS A 642 28.13 -4.77 -18.60
N LYS A 643 28.86 -3.79 -19.15
CA LYS A 643 28.78 -2.39 -18.76
C LYS A 643 28.32 -1.59 -19.96
N PHE A 644 27.20 -0.90 -19.84
CA PHE A 644 26.68 -0.01 -20.87
C PHE A 644 26.91 1.43 -20.43
N SER A 645 27.27 2.30 -21.38
CA SER A 645 27.59 3.69 -21.13
C SER A 645 26.92 4.57 -22.19
N GLN A 646 26.28 5.65 -21.77
CA GLN A 646 25.57 6.59 -22.64
C GLN A 646 26.01 8.02 -22.29
N VAL A 647 26.30 8.84 -23.31
CA VAL A 647 26.57 10.28 -23.10
C VAL A 647 25.24 10.98 -22.85
N LEU A 648 25.10 11.59 -21.67
CA LEU A 648 23.92 12.34 -21.24
C LEU A 648 24.03 13.81 -21.67
N ALA A 649 25.23 14.38 -21.52
CA ALA A 649 25.51 15.78 -21.83
C ALA A 649 26.94 15.95 -22.34
N LYS A 650 27.15 16.96 -23.20
CA LYS A 650 28.45 17.35 -23.73
C LYS A 650 28.54 18.87 -23.71
N HIS A 651 29.51 19.40 -22.97
CA HIS A 651 29.74 20.82 -22.79
C HIS A 651 31.11 21.20 -23.36
N VAL A 652 31.20 22.38 -23.97
CA VAL A 652 32.46 22.95 -24.45
C VAL A 652 32.75 24.18 -23.61
N LEU A 653 33.87 24.18 -22.89
CA LEU A 653 34.31 25.29 -22.07
C LEU A 653 35.43 26.05 -22.79
N GLU A 654 35.21 27.34 -23.05
CA GLU A 654 36.21 28.24 -23.66
C GLU A 654 36.43 29.47 -22.78
N LEU A 655 37.67 29.69 -22.35
CA LEU A 655 38.06 30.89 -21.60
C LEU A 655 38.63 31.95 -22.56
N LYS A 656 37.88 33.03 -22.78
CA LYS A 656 38.32 34.16 -23.61
C LYS A 656 39.24 35.09 -22.81
N LYS A 657 40.43 35.39 -23.35
CA LYS A 657 41.34 36.40 -22.79
C LYS A 657 40.78 37.81 -23.00
N HIS A 658 40.70 38.60 -21.93
CA HIS A 658 40.54 40.04 -22.06
C HIS A 658 41.85 40.68 -22.52
N THR A 659 41.99 40.88 -23.83
CA THR A 659 43.06 41.70 -24.39
C THR A 659 42.75 43.18 -24.11
N THR A 660 43.40 43.77 -23.11
CA THR A 660 43.29 45.20 -22.82
C THR A 660 43.97 46.02 -23.92
N ALA A 661 43.17 46.57 -24.84
CA ALA A 661 43.65 47.57 -25.79
C ALA A 661 43.93 48.90 -25.07
N SER A 662 45.14 49.42 -25.22
CA SER A 662 45.53 50.73 -24.68
C SER A 662 44.80 51.87 -25.42
N PRO A 663 44.25 52.88 -24.72
CA PRO A 663 43.55 53.98 -25.38
C PRO A 663 44.53 55.04 -25.88
N THR A 664 44.53 55.30 -27.19
CA THR A 664 45.17 56.51 -27.75
C THR A 664 44.29 57.21 -28.77
N ALA A 665 44.01 58.48 -28.45
CA ALA A 665 43.66 59.60 -29.33
C ALA A 665 42.23 59.75 -29.91
N ALA A 666 41.77 60.99 -29.78
CA ALA A 666 40.82 61.74 -30.61
C ALA A 666 39.33 61.37 -30.56
N ALA A 667 38.57 62.20 -29.83
CA ALA A 667 37.12 62.35 -30.01
C ALA A 667 36.80 63.38 -31.12
N VAL A 668 35.86 63.03 -32.01
CA VAL A 668 35.08 63.98 -32.83
C VAL A 668 33.64 63.45 -32.86
N PRO A 669 32.60 64.29 -32.63
CA PRO A 669 31.22 63.82 -32.47
C PRO A 669 30.42 63.82 -33.78
N VAL A 670 29.31 63.06 -33.83
CA VAL A 670 27.94 63.55 -34.19
C VAL A 670 26.88 62.41 -34.23
N ARG A 671 25.86 62.57 -33.37
CA ARG A 671 24.41 62.23 -33.46
C ARG A 671 23.88 60.94 -34.13
N GLY A 672 23.00 60.28 -33.37
CA GLY A 672 21.76 59.61 -33.88
C GLY A 672 21.76 58.09 -33.76
N ALA A 673 20.73 57.42 -33.20
CA ALA A 673 19.55 57.93 -32.50
C ALA A 673 19.04 56.91 -31.45
N THR A 674 18.28 57.46 -30.50
CA THR A 674 17.55 56.84 -29.38
C THR A 674 16.77 55.54 -29.65
N SER A 675 16.79 54.63 -28.66
CA SER A 675 15.56 54.20 -27.98
C SER A 675 15.87 53.85 -26.51
N ASN A 676 14.92 54.11 -25.62
CA ASN A 676 15.17 54.15 -24.17
C ASN A 676 14.91 52.80 -23.49
N ILE A 677 15.74 52.46 -22.50
CA ILE A 677 15.39 51.52 -21.44
C ILE A 677 14.73 52.34 -20.34
N GLU A 678 13.43 52.12 -20.09
CA GLU A 678 12.79 52.64 -18.89
C GLU A 678 13.04 51.71 -17.70
N LEU A 679 13.51 52.32 -16.61
CA LEU A 679 13.86 51.65 -15.36
C LEU A 679 12.61 51.61 -14.46
N PHE A 680 12.05 50.42 -14.22
CA PHE A 680 11.09 50.22 -13.13
C PHE A 680 11.73 49.43 -11.99
N ASN A 681 12.19 50.16 -10.98
CA ASN A 681 12.48 49.62 -9.66
C ASN A 681 11.17 49.54 -8.86
N SER A 682 10.74 48.34 -8.49
CA SER A 682 9.93 48.12 -7.30
C SER A 682 10.05 46.67 -6.83
N LEU A 683 10.79 46.46 -5.73
CA LEU A 683 10.52 45.30 -4.87
C LEU A 683 9.08 45.40 -4.35
N PRO A 684 8.50 44.25 -4.01
CA PRO A 684 8.16 44.06 -2.60
C PRO A 684 8.86 42.83 -2.01
N ASP A 685 9.36 42.98 -0.79
CA ASP A 685 9.80 41.86 0.04
C ASP A 685 8.62 40.92 0.35
N THR A 686 8.87 39.61 0.31
CA THR A 686 8.34 38.56 1.22
C THR A 686 8.80 37.19 0.71
N VAL A 687 10.08 36.85 0.94
CA VAL A 687 10.53 35.45 0.88
C VAL A 687 10.04 34.76 2.16
N PRO A 688 9.18 33.72 2.09
CA PRO A 688 8.88 32.92 3.27
C PRO A 688 10.16 32.21 3.70
N GLU A 689 10.52 32.42 4.97
CA GLU A 689 11.71 31.88 5.61
C GLU A 689 11.74 30.36 5.44
N LYS A 690 12.60 29.86 4.53
CA LYS A 690 12.85 28.42 4.40
C LYS A 690 13.60 27.96 5.64
N THR A 691 12.84 27.52 6.64
CA THR A 691 13.36 26.79 7.80
C THR A 691 14.17 25.60 7.30
N MET A 692 15.48 25.70 7.48
CA MET A 692 16.43 24.66 7.13
C MET A 692 16.23 23.49 8.09
N PHE A 693 15.40 22.52 7.70
CA PHE A 693 15.38 21.21 8.35
C PHE A 693 16.70 20.50 8.06
N LEU A 694 17.69 20.77 8.92
CA LEU A 694 18.81 19.86 9.14
C LEU A 694 18.20 18.50 9.48
N LYS A 695 18.36 17.54 8.56
CA LYS A 695 17.91 16.16 8.72
C LYS A 695 18.80 15.48 9.76
N SER A 696 18.55 15.81 11.03
CA SER A 696 19.26 15.29 12.21
C SER A 696 18.90 13.82 12.41
N ASN A 697 19.59 12.96 11.67
CA ASN A 697 19.45 11.51 11.77
C ASN A 697 20.76 10.85 12.20
N ASP A 698 21.41 11.42 13.20
CA ASP A 698 22.54 10.82 13.94
C ASP A 698 22.19 10.55 15.42
N ASN A 699 20.91 10.35 15.73
CA ASN A 699 20.45 9.91 17.05
C ASN A 699 20.59 8.39 17.28
N PHE A 700 20.97 7.61 16.26
CA PHE A 700 21.21 6.17 16.42
C PHE A 700 22.36 5.91 17.39
N LEU A 701 23.48 6.64 17.28
CA LEU A 701 24.61 6.50 18.18
C LEU A 701 24.25 6.91 19.62
N LEU A 702 23.42 7.96 19.78
CA LEU A 702 22.98 8.44 21.10
C LEU A 702 22.02 7.46 21.79
N MET A 703 21.09 6.85 21.04
CA MET A 703 20.16 5.85 21.57
C MET A 703 20.90 4.53 21.91
N PHE A 704 21.87 4.12 21.09
CA PHE A 704 22.73 2.97 21.40
C PHE A 704 23.61 3.23 22.62
N LEU A 705 24.19 4.43 22.78
CA LEU A 705 24.89 4.82 24.00
C LEU A 705 23.95 4.79 25.21
N PHE A 706 22.73 5.30 25.10
CA PHE A 706 21.74 5.27 26.19
C PHE A 706 21.40 3.84 26.62
N LEU A 707 21.14 2.93 25.67
CA LEU A 707 20.83 1.53 25.95
C LEU A 707 22.06 0.79 26.53
N PHE A 708 23.26 1.06 26.02
CA PHE A 708 24.50 0.49 26.55
C PHE A 708 24.77 0.97 27.98
N PHE A 709 24.58 2.26 28.27
CA PHE A 709 24.70 2.80 29.63
C PHE A 709 23.62 2.27 30.58
N PHE A 710 22.39 2.03 30.12
CA PHE A 710 21.34 1.39 30.94
C PHE A 710 21.71 -0.05 31.31
N SER A 711 22.16 -0.86 30.34
CA SER A 711 22.59 -2.25 30.60
C SER A 711 23.83 -2.36 31.49
N VAL A 712 24.74 -1.38 31.46
CA VAL A 712 25.89 -1.30 32.37
C VAL A 712 25.49 -0.81 33.77
N LYS A 713 24.40 -0.05 33.91
CA LYS A 713 23.95 0.49 35.21
C LYS A 713 23.25 -0.56 36.08
N GLU A 714 22.52 -1.51 35.49
CA GLU A 714 21.90 -2.64 36.22
C GLU A 714 22.92 -3.70 36.68
N THR A 715 24.15 -3.69 36.16
CA THR A 715 25.18 -4.70 36.49
C THR A 715 26.24 -4.23 37.50
N LEU A 716 26.11 -3.01 38.04
CA LEU A 716 27.05 -2.41 39.00
C LEU A 716 26.45 -2.12 40.39
N VAL A 717 25.31 -2.72 40.74
CA VAL A 717 24.74 -2.62 42.09
C VAL A 717 24.75 -3.98 42.80
N GLU A 718 25.80 -4.24 43.59
CA GLU A 718 25.69 -5.18 44.71
C GLU A 718 26.60 -4.81 45.89
N GLN A 719 26.13 -5.15 47.09
CA GLN A 719 26.84 -5.19 48.39
C GLN A 719 27.16 -3.86 49.11
N GLY A 720 26.16 -3.38 49.87
CA GLY A 720 26.36 -2.67 51.13
C GLY A 720 26.14 -3.63 52.32
N SER A 721 27.03 -3.60 53.32
CA SER A 721 27.15 -4.64 54.36
C SER A 721 26.21 -4.49 55.57
N VAL A 722 25.89 -5.63 56.20
CA VAL A 722 25.18 -5.71 57.49
C VAL A 722 26.12 -5.41 58.66
N SER A 723 25.65 -4.65 59.65
CA SER A 723 26.22 -4.60 61.01
C SER A 723 25.09 -4.52 62.07
N HIS A 724 25.40 -4.87 63.33
CA HIS A 724 24.42 -5.32 64.33
C HIS A 724 24.43 -4.46 65.60
N GLN A 725 23.29 -4.44 66.32
CA GLN A 725 23.03 -3.79 67.64
C GLN A 725 22.92 -2.25 67.60
N SER A 726 22.15 -1.56 68.46
CA SER A 726 21.28 -1.94 69.60
C SER A 726 19.95 -1.15 69.55
N GLY A 727 18.93 -1.52 70.33
CA GLY A 727 17.55 -1.01 70.13
C GLY A 727 17.02 -0.03 71.18
N GLU A 728 15.94 0.66 70.83
CA GLU A 728 14.93 1.25 71.73
C GLU A 728 13.58 1.44 70.99
N GLN A 729 12.47 1.38 71.72
CA GLN A 729 11.09 1.73 71.27
C GLN A 729 10.80 3.20 71.68
N PRO A 730 9.86 3.98 71.07
CA PRO A 730 8.43 3.59 71.01
C PRO A 730 7.48 4.22 69.93
N LYS A 731 6.28 3.61 69.82
CA LYS A 731 4.93 4.18 69.47
C LYS A 731 4.57 4.62 68.02
N PRO A 732 3.25 4.55 67.64
CA PRO A 732 2.75 4.84 66.29
C PRO A 732 1.89 6.12 66.14
N ALA A 733 1.80 6.63 64.91
CA ALA A 733 0.88 7.67 64.38
C ALA A 733 1.17 7.83 62.86
N HIS A 734 0.28 8.29 61.97
CA HIS A 734 -1.15 8.58 62.02
C HIS A 734 -1.74 8.42 60.61
N ASP A 735 -3.04 8.10 60.51
CA ASP A 735 -3.83 8.13 59.27
C ASP A 735 -4.57 9.48 59.16
N THR A 736 -4.69 10.04 57.95
CA THR A 736 -5.42 11.29 57.64
C THR A 736 -5.95 11.27 56.20
N GLY A 737 -7.27 11.19 56.04
CA GLY A 737 -7.97 11.26 54.75
C GLY A 737 -8.53 12.65 54.42
N TYR A 738 -9.61 12.66 53.61
CA TYR A 738 -10.35 13.82 53.07
C TYR A 738 -9.67 14.55 51.89
N GLU A 739 -10.38 15.11 50.90
CA GLU A 739 -11.83 15.34 50.74
C GLU A 739 -12.28 15.40 49.26
N THR A 740 -13.59 15.45 48.99
CA THR A 740 -14.21 15.62 47.67
C THR A 740 -15.25 16.74 47.65
N GLU A 741 -15.49 17.30 46.46
CA GLU A 741 -16.53 18.29 46.05
C GLU A 741 -16.23 19.79 46.18
N PRO A 742 -16.83 20.60 45.27
CA PRO A 742 -17.26 21.96 45.57
C PRO A 742 -18.77 22.20 45.31
N ASP A 743 -19.36 23.07 46.13
CA ASP A 743 -20.79 23.38 46.27
C ASP A 743 -21.56 23.92 45.05
N CYS A 744 -22.89 23.75 45.12
CA CYS A 744 -23.87 24.70 44.59
C CYS A 744 -25.08 24.80 45.54
N GLY A 745 -25.45 26.01 46.00
CA GLY A 745 -26.24 26.17 47.24
C GLY A 745 -27.68 26.71 47.14
N ASN A 746 -28.50 26.25 48.12
CA ASN A 746 -29.69 26.85 48.75
C ASN A 746 -31.06 26.96 48.02
N GLY A 747 -32.12 26.47 48.69
CA GLY A 747 -33.51 26.61 48.22
C GLY A 747 -34.71 26.06 49.07
N GLN A 748 -34.62 25.97 50.41
CA GLN A 748 -35.73 25.85 51.40
C GLN A 748 -36.93 24.84 51.27
N LEU A 749 -37.10 24.05 52.36
CA LEU A 749 -38.34 23.73 53.12
C LEU A 749 -39.55 23.01 52.46
N GLN A 750 -39.84 21.77 52.87
CA GLN A 750 -40.79 21.41 53.96
C GLN A 750 -40.83 19.88 54.22
N ALA A 751 -41.41 19.46 55.36
CA ALA A 751 -41.34 18.09 55.89
C ALA A 751 -42.71 17.41 56.09
N ARG A 752 -42.72 16.06 56.05
CA ARG A 752 -43.59 15.08 56.74
C ARG A 752 -43.17 13.67 56.29
N ASP A 753 -42.59 12.84 57.16
CA ASP A 753 -43.23 11.97 58.16
C ASP A 753 -43.99 10.76 57.58
N VAL A 754 -43.55 9.55 57.96
CA VAL A 754 -44.32 8.45 58.60
C VAL A 754 -43.80 7.03 58.25
N GLN A 755 -43.21 6.38 59.26
CA GLN A 755 -43.19 4.94 59.64
C GLN A 755 -42.63 3.79 58.74
N ALA A 756 -41.75 3.00 59.38
CA ALA A 756 -41.38 1.61 59.11
C ALA A 756 -42.29 0.64 59.97
N PRO A 757 -42.06 -0.70 60.16
CA PRO A 757 -40.92 -1.58 59.78
C PRO A 757 -41.26 -3.05 59.37
N ARG A 758 -40.21 -3.92 59.30
CA ARG A 758 -40.20 -5.42 59.22
C ARG A 758 -40.41 -6.05 57.82
N GLU A 759 -39.87 -7.25 57.50
CA GLU A 759 -38.85 -8.14 58.09
C GLU A 759 -38.22 -9.02 56.97
N ALA A 760 -37.12 -9.73 57.23
CA ALA A 760 -36.32 -10.41 56.20
C ALA A 760 -36.66 -11.90 55.98
N LYS A 761 -36.39 -12.43 54.76
CA LYS A 761 -35.71 -13.74 54.53
C LYS A 761 -35.37 -14.08 53.07
N ASP A 762 -34.42 -15.00 52.96
CA ASP A 762 -33.66 -15.54 51.82
C ASP A 762 -34.36 -15.93 50.49
N LYS A 763 -33.65 -15.65 49.38
CA LYS A 763 -33.32 -16.47 48.17
C LYS A 763 -34.37 -17.38 47.47
N PRO A 764 -34.17 -17.73 46.17
CA PRO A 764 -33.48 -17.03 45.07
C PRO A 764 -34.45 -16.70 43.91
N PHE A 765 -33.99 -15.91 42.93
CA PHE A 765 -34.79 -15.57 41.75
C PHE A 765 -34.89 -16.72 40.74
N ASP A 766 -36.10 -16.94 40.25
CA ASP A 766 -36.41 -17.54 38.95
C ASP A 766 -37.70 -16.85 38.43
N VAL A 767 -38.11 -17.19 37.20
CA VAL A 767 -39.32 -16.75 36.47
C VAL A 767 -39.14 -15.55 35.50
N LYS A 768 -39.29 -15.91 34.22
CA LYS A 768 -39.60 -15.11 33.03
C LYS A 768 -40.60 -13.96 33.25
N CYS A 769 -40.50 -12.91 32.44
CA CYS A 769 -41.68 -12.22 31.89
C CYS A 769 -41.45 -11.78 30.44
N GLU A 770 -42.52 -11.83 29.65
CA GLU A 770 -42.59 -11.44 28.24
C GLU A 770 -43.11 -9.99 28.07
N LEU A 771 -43.22 -9.55 26.80
CA LEU A 771 -44.12 -8.49 26.29
C LEU A 771 -43.76 -7.03 26.68
N LYS A 772 -43.69 -6.07 25.76
CA LYS A 772 -44.67 -5.76 24.69
C LYS A 772 -44.07 -5.04 23.48
N TYR A 773 -44.70 -5.25 22.32
CA TYR A 773 -44.66 -4.31 21.19
C TYR A 773 -45.46 -3.04 21.52
N ALA A 774 -45.12 -1.92 20.87
CA ALA A 774 -45.92 -0.70 20.86
C ALA A 774 -46.14 -0.26 19.41
N ASP A 775 -47.32 -0.55 18.88
CA ASP A 775 -47.85 0.12 17.69
C ASP A 775 -48.46 1.47 18.10
N SER A 776 -48.36 2.47 17.22
CA SER A 776 -49.22 3.65 17.26
C SER A 776 -49.32 4.30 15.88
N ASP A 777 -50.27 3.82 15.08
CA ASP A 777 -50.78 4.56 13.93
C ASP A 777 -51.66 5.72 14.40
N VAL A 778 -51.55 6.88 13.74
CA VAL A 778 -52.65 7.86 13.60
C VAL A 778 -52.56 8.51 12.22
N GLU A 779 -53.46 8.16 11.32
CA GLU A 779 -53.83 8.98 10.15
C GLU A 779 -54.87 10.04 10.54
N GLY A 780 -54.97 11.13 9.77
CA GLY A 780 -56.05 12.11 9.91
C GLY A 780 -55.88 13.35 9.02
N ASP A 781 -56.56 13.32 7.87
CA ASP A 781 -56.83 14.39 6.87
C ASP A 781 -55.65 15.09 6.14
#